data_AF-A0A0R3TT93-F1
#
_entry.id   AF-A0A0R3TT93-F1
#
_cell.length_a   1.000
_cell.length_b   1.000
_cell.length_c   1.000
_cell.angle_alpha   90.00
_cell.angle_beta   90.00
_cell.angle_gamma   90.00
#
_symmetry.space_group_name_H-M   'P 1'
#
loop_
_entity.id
_entity.type
_entity.pdbx_description
1 polymer ?
#
loop_
_entity_poly.entity_id
_entity_poly.type
_entity_poly.pdbx_seq_one_letter_code
_entity_poly.pdbx_strand_id
1 'polypeptide(L)'
;DAAFISNSSLSYDFLAAVSENINCAPSLLLLFRALEYRRDKMHFEVAKAFLSLSERNQQVTDMKQDVSFCVGGVPFWRRNLFRWIYEMIEEEKTIHAIIDAVTAASTSRQVPSKDLLLQQCKSILLDDFGPERIISDDLVACAACYLLIRESQFISEYKGRLFVPSLISQLLNLSTEKPNFTKSACSLCSNFLQPWLKSIWDKSLLYFPNISFSPPIGMSCPQSVSNMGFLTFTIKLLSFSNFVEGHAVLDSLINCLTTFLKNARKIEPTVDYNTTKALKKKPFLQEVAEILQIALTCVLESDRNNAKYLMNQVHLQSRIQSNNPRLLMSLILQAAATESNYFSQRVSPSLFTPQTLEVLIFGCQSMGYFGEAVVLCQFEGRIHIPIGLRILESAVKASSTFNAYDSLESMTVFLWDLQLLEALCKFQQCNQAFSRKNSFLRCINQLEVNAANAKKSHKMAIWKRQREFLRYLSLKLFSNRCSFSEAAFKRRGPGATIRTDLCMNGIDYSAECNIIHLPMLVIQNNFFDFGDYVLLWDGDFSHYDNSAYYIVQLMSDISHCDGSTGAILNIFRQLRGAFAFILIQKFNNRIYFGRDKVGQRSLIDGLVEIPASGIYVATAIPSGGFCIESCHFWSDSHKQFWIDHSFNQGIKYDVLCHPLKLICDHNDPISTMKTLLQQAIAKQVGPLSQLSIQLSDFYSCPPAQIGVLFSGGLDSTVIAALTDRVLTLVIEIMCCTFSKNNNSTSDQLYASPDDAPDRQTALSSFEDLRRRNPNRHWHLILADVTIRELKNARRDRVRALLKPAPETVLNDSLSIAFWFAARGKGRLICSRKICNESRGEYTSSAKVILTGTGADEQLAGYSRHRKIFERHGAEALQSELSLEMLGISERNLGRDDRIVSDHGRQAAHPFLDEDVTDYLASLSLEKKVDLNLPRGEGEKLLLRNVAASLDLLIASRLPKRAFQFGSRMAKTESLHKVTGADSVPLDVD
;
A
#
# COMPACT_ATOMS: atom_id res chain seq x y z
N ASP A 1 18.22 -23.69 -14.38
CA ASP A 1 17.71 -24.14 -15.70
C ASP A 1 17.79 -23.12 -16.85
N ALA A 2 18.87 -22.33 -16.94
CA ALA A 2 19.30 -21.66 -18.19
C ALA A 2 20.78 -21.22 -18.15
N ALA A 3 21.31 -20.96 -16.95
CA ALA A 3 22.70 -20.52 -16.72
C ALA A 3 23.76 -21.64 -16.77
N PHE A 4 23.37 -22.91 -16.99
CA PHE A 4 24.29 -24.06 -16.91
C PHE A 4 24.89 -24.48 -18.26
N ILE A 5 24.46 -23.88 -19.38
CA ILE A 5 24.74 -24.38 -20.73
C ILE A 5 25.86 -23.59 -21.46
N SER A 6 26.33 -22.45 -20.93
CA SER A 6 27.10 -21.50 -21.74
C SER A 6 28.62 -21.41 -21.55
N ASN A 7 29.33 -22.39 -20.96
CA ASN A 7 30.80 -22.33 -20.87
C ASN A 7 31.49 -23.69 -21.11
N SER A 8 32.23 -23.79 -22.22
CA SER A 8 32.62 -25.02 -22.91
C SER A 8 34.10 -25.42 -22.77
N SER A 9 34.55 -25.70 -21.55
CA SER A 9 35.71 -26.59 -21.37
C SER A 9 35.68 -27.35 -20.05
N LEU A 10 35.28 -26.71 -18.94
CA LEU A 10 35.13 -27.39 -17.64
C LEU A 10 33.87 -28.26 -17.56
N SER A 11 32.81 -27.90 -18.30
CA SER A 11 31.50 -28.57 -18.23
C SER A 11 31.51 -29.96 -18.87
N TYR A 12 32.23 -30.15 -19.98
CA TYR A 12 32.21 -31.41 -20.70
C TYR A 12 33.00 -32.51 -19.99
N ASP A 13 34.19 -32.21 -19.47
CA ASP A 13 35.03 -33.16 -18.73
C ASP A 13 34.38 -33.58 -17.40
N PHE A 14 33.70 -32.65 -16.72
CA PHE A 14 32.96 -32.94 -15.49
C PHE A 14 31.72 -33.79 -15.77
N LEU A 15 30.94 -33.45 -16.79
CA LEU A 15 29.79 -34.25 -17.22
C LEU A 15 30.22 -35.63 -17.72
N ALA A 16 31.37 -35.75 -18.38
CA ALA A 16 31.96 -37.02 -18.77
C ALA A 16 32.28 -37.89 -17.53
N ALA A 17 32.99 -37.33 -16.54
CA ALA A 17 33.31 -38.05 -15.29
C ALA A 17 32.05 -38.45 -14.50
N VAL A 18 31.01 -37.61 -14.50
CA VAL A 18 29.70 -37.93 -13.90
C VAL A 18 28.98 -39.02 -14.71
N SER A 19 29.06 -38.99 -16.04
CA SER A 19 28.45 -40.01 -16.91
C SER A 19 29.09 -41.39 -16.73
N GLU A 20 30.42 -41.43 -16.53
CA GLU A 20 31.17 -42.64 -16.20
C GLU A 20 30.81 -43.18 -14.80
N ASN A 21 30.30 -42.33 -13.91
CA ASN A 21 29.93 -42.65 -12.54
C ASN A 21 28.47 -42.29 -12.24
N ILE A 22 27.54 -42.65 -13.13
CA ILE A 22 26.15 -42.16 -13.13
C ILE A 22 25.40 -42.33 -11.79
N ASN A 23 25.80 -43.32 -10.98
CA ASN A 23 25.24 -43.57 -9.65
C ASN A 23 25.43 -42.41 -8.66
N CYS A 24 26.40 -41.51 -8.88
CA CYS A 24 26.59 -40.32 -8.04
C CYS A 24 25.68 -39.14 -8.42
N ALA A 25 25.04 -39.18 -9.60
CA ALA A 25 24.28 -38.06 -10.14
C ALA A 25 23.12 -37.57 -9.23
N PRO A 26 22.32 -38.45 -8.57
CA PRO A 26 21.27 -37.99 -7.66
C PRO A 26 21.84 -37.24 -6.45
N SER A 27 22.90 -37.78 -5.83
CA SER A 27 23.58 -37.13 -4.68
C SER A 27 24.15 -35.77 -5.08
N LEU A 28 24.80 -35.69 -6.24
CA LEU A 28 25.38 -34.46 -6.78
C LEU A 28 24.34 -33.38 -7.11
N LEU A 29 23.21 -33.76 -7.73
CA LEU A 29 22.11 -32.83 -8.01
C LEU A 29 21.50 -32.25 -6.74
N LEU A 30 21.30 -33.09 -5.72
CA LEU A 30 20.79 -32.66 -4.41
C LEU A 30 21.78 -31.75 -3.69
N LEU A 31 23.08 -32.02 -3.78
CA LEU A 31 24.13 -31.15 -3.25
C LEU A 31 24.12 -29.78 -3.95
N PHE A 32 24.01 -29.74 -5.29
CA PHE A 32 23.90 -28.47 -6.01
C PHE A 32 22.64 -27.69 -5.64
N ARG A 33 21.51 -28.36 -5.42
CA ARG A 33 20.29 -27.70 -4.90
C ARG A 33 20.50 -27.17 -3.48
N ALA A 34 21.20 -27.88 -2.61
CA ALA A 34 21.54 -27.37 -1.28
C ALA A 34 22.37 -26.07 -1.38
N LEU A 35 23.41 -26.07 -2.22
CA LEU A 35 24.25 -24.89 -2.46
C LEU A 35 23.47 -23.70 -3.04
N GLU A 36 22.57 -23.93 -4.00
CA GLU A 36 21.69 -22.89 -4.58
C GLU A 36 20.79 -22.26 -3.51
N TYR A 37 20.11 -23.10 -2.71
CA TYR A 37 19.21 -22.61 -1.66
C TYR A 37 19.95 -21.88 -0.54
N ARG A 38 21.19 -22.28 -0.23
CA ARG A 38 22.04 -21.60 0.75
C ARG A 38 22.59 -20.27 0.22
N ARG A 39 23.23 -20.25 -0.95
CA ARG A 39 23.92 -19.06 -1.49
C ARG A 39 22.95 -18.00 -2.04
N ASP A 40 21.99 -18.42 -2.84
CA ASP A 40 21.16 -17.48 -3.60
C ASP A 40 19.93 -17.09 -2.78
N LYS A 41 19.26 -18.09 -2.20
CA LYS A 41 17.97 -17.90 -1.52
C LYS A 41 18.07 -17.69 0.00
N MET A 42 19.24 -17.92 0.61
CA MET A 42 19.46 -17.86 2.07
C MET A 42 18.45 -18.70 2.88
N HIS A 43 17.93 -19.78 2.30
CA HIS A 43 16.96 -20.68 2.94
C HIS A 43 17.68 -21.90 3.52
N PHE A 44 18.28 -21.73 4.70
CA PHE A 44 19.15 -22.72 5.31
C PHE A 44 18.47 -24.04 5.67
N GLU A 45 17.22 -24.01 6.13
CA GLU A 45 16.48 -25.24 6.47
C GLU A 45 16.19 -26.10 5.24
N VAL A 46 15.86 -25.45 4.11
CA VAL A 46 15.66 -26.16 2.83
C VAL A 46 16.97 -26.70 2.29
N ALA A 47 18.07 -25.92 2.42
CA ALA A 47 19.40 -26.38 2.05
C ALA A 47 19.85 -27.60 2.89
N LYS A 48 19.64 -27.59 4.21
CA LYS A 48 19.88 -28.74 5.10
C LYS A 48 19.07 -29.97 4.68
N ALA A 49 17.82 -29.79 4.30
CA ALA A 49 16.99 -30.89 3.82
C ALA A 49 17.57 -31.52 2.54
N PHE A 50 17.94 -30.71 1.55
CA PHE A 50 18.60 -31.21 0.33
C PHE A 50 19.95 -31.86 0.62
N LEU A 51 20.74 -31.31 1.53
CA LEU A 51 22.02 -31.88 1.95
C LEU A 51 21.84 -33.25 2.62
N SER A 52 20.87 -33.39 3.52
CA SER A 52 20.56 -34.67 4.17
C SER A 52 20.08 -35.74 3.17
N LEU A 53 19.37 -35.34 2.12
CA LEU A 53 18.97 -36.23 1.03
C LEU A 53 20.16 -36.58 0.14
N SER A 54 21.07 -35.65 -0.11
CA SER A 54 22.31 -35.89 -0.87
C SER A 54 23.18 -36.96 -0.17
N GLU A 55 23.33 -36.84 1.15
CA GLU A 55 24.06 -37.78 1.99
C GLU A 55 23.44 -39.19 1.97
N ARG A 56 22.11 -39.29 2.13
CA ARG A 56 21.41 -40.59 2.10
C ARG A 56 21.53 -41.32 0.76
N ASN A 57 21.70 -40.57 -0.33
CA ASN A 57 21.86 -41.12 -1.68
C ASN A 57 23.34 -41.42 -2.02
N GLN A 58 24.27 -41.13 -1.11
CA GLN A 58 25.67 -41.45 -1.31
C GLN A 58 25.92 -42.92 -0.96
N GLN A 59 26.52 -43.67 -1.89
CA GLN A 59 26.88 -45.07 -1.63
C GLN A 59 28.09 -45.14 -0.69
N VAL A 60 27.99 -45.97 0.36
CA VAL A 60 29.11 -46.30 1.25
C VAL A 60 30.01 -47.31 0.54
N THR A 61 30.87 -46.84 -0.35
CA THR A 61 31.98 -47.66 -0.87
C THR A 61 33.17 -47.51 0.05
N ASP A 62 33.75 -48.65 0.46
CA ASP A 62 34.88 -48.78 1.38
C ASP A 62 35.99 -47.77 1.05
N MET A 63 36.10 -46.69 1.83
CA MET A 63 37.06 -45.58 1.62
C MET A 63 38.51 -45.95 1.99
N LYS A 64 38.90 -47.22 1.78
CA LYS A 64 40.20 -47.79 2.16
C LYS A 64 41.06 -48.21 0.97
N GLN A 65 40.86 -47.63 -0.22
CA GLN A 65 41.85 -47.76 -1.28
C GLN A 65 42.81 -46.55 -1.24
N ASP A 66 43.98 -46.79 -0.66
CA ASP A 66 45.18 -45.99 -0.87
C ASP A 66 45.50 -46.00 -2.37
N VAL A 67 45.13 -44.92 -3.07
CA VAL A 67 45.58 -44.71 -4.44
C VAL A 67 46.97 -44.10 -4.35
N SER A 68 47.97 -44.89 -4.75
CA SER A 68 49.37 -44.50 -4.87
C SER A 68 49.54 -43.18 -5.63
N PHE A 69 50.34 -42.28 -5.03
CA PHE A 69 50.76 -40.99 -5.56
C PHE A 69 51.15 -41.04 -7.05
N CYS A 70 50.44 -40.27 -7.88
CA CYS A 70 50.87 -39.87 -9.22
C CYS A 70 50.93 -38.34 -9.30
N VAL A 71 52.10 -37.87 -9.73
CA VAL A 71 52.47 -36.46 -9.89
C VAL A 71 51.70 -35.83 -11.07
N GLY A 72 51.06 -34.68 -10.85
CA GLY A 72 50.75 -33.69 -11.89
C GLY A 72 49.29 -33.57 -12.40
N GLY A 73 48.73 -32.36 -12.28
CA GLY A 73 47.84 -31.73 -13.28
C GLY A 73 46.33 -32.04 -13.33
N VAL A 74 45.84 -33.12 -12.71
CA VAL A 74 44.42 -33.54 -12.86
C VAL A 74 43.56 -33.09 -11.66
N PRO A 75 42.39 -32.42 -11.86
CA PRO A 75 41.50 -31.99 -10.77
C PRO A 75 41.07 -33.14 -9.85
N PHE A 76 40.95 -32.89 -8.55
CA PHE A 76 40.65 -33.93 -7.54
C PHE A 76 39.34 -34.69 -7.81
N TRP A 77 38.29 -34.00 -8.26
CA TRP A 77 37.01 -34.63 -8.64
C TRP A 77 37.15 -35.64 -9.79
N ARG A 78 38.17 -35.51 -10.63
CA ARG A 78 38.46 -36.44 -11.74
C ARG A 78 39.29 -37.65 -11.27
N ARG A 79 39.95 -37.56 -10.11
CA ARG A 79 40.69 -38.66 -9.48
C ARG A 79 39.78 -39.54 -8.63
N ASN A 80 38.87 -38.93 -7.86
CA ASN A 80 37.91 -39.65 -7.03
C ASN A 80 36.65 -38.81 -6.80
N LEU A 81 35.67 -38.95 -7.70
CA LEU A 81 34.44 -38.15 -7.68
C LEU A 81 33.59 -38.42 -6.43
N PHE A 82 33.51 -39.67 -5.96
CA PHE A 82 32.74 -40.04 -4.77
C PHE A 82 33.33 -39.43 -3.49
N ARG A 83 34.66 -39.48 -3.33
CA ARG A 83 35.35 -38.84 -2.21
C ARG A 83 35.22 -37.32 -2.27
N TRP A 84 35.31 -36.72 -3.45
CA TRP A 84 35.09 -35.28 -3.62
C TRP A 84 33.66 -34.86 -3.22
N ILE A 85 32.63 -35.60 -3.62
CA ILE A 85 31.23 -35.35 -3.21
C ILE A 85 31.10 -35.47 -1.69
N TYR A 86 31.72 -36.49 -1.07
CA TYR A 86 31.72 -36.65 0.39
C TYR A 86 32.36 -35.45 1.09
N GLU A 87 33.55 -35.04 0.65
CA GLU A 87 34.27 -33.90 1.23
C GLU A 87 33.48 -32.58 1.09
N MET A 88 32.76 -32.39 -0.02
CA MET A 88 31.86 -31.25 -0.22
C MET A 88 30.62 -31.30 0.69
N ILE A 89 30.04 -32.49 0.91
CA ILE A 89 28.92 -32.66 1.86
C ILE A 89 29.39 -32.33 3.29
N GLU A 90 30.56 -32.82 3.71
CA GLU A 90 31.12 -32.55 5.04
C GLU A 90 31.49 -31.07 5.23
N GLU A 91 32.03 -30.43 4.19
CA GLU A 91 32.26 -28.99 4.19
C GLU A 91 30.95 -28.21 4.35
N GLU A 92 29.91 -28.56 3.58
CA GLU A 92 28.61 -27.90 3.64
C GLU A 92 27.91 -28.08 5.00
N LYS A 93 28.05 -29.26 5.62
CA LYS A 93 27.60 -29.49 7.02
C LYS A 93 28.32 -28.57 7.99
N THR A 94 29.63 -28.38 7.81
CA THR A 94 30.44 -27.47 8.64
C THR A 94 29.97 -26.02 8.47
N ILE A 95 29.70 -25.59 7.23
CA ILE A 95 29.12 -24.27 6.93
C ILE A 95 27.80 -24.08 7.68
N HIS A 96 26.88 -25.05 7.59
CA HIS A 96 25.60 -24.98 8.31
C HIS A 96 25.75 -24.92 9.82
N ALA A 97 26.67 -25.70 10.40
CA ALA A 97 26.96 -25.66 11.83
C ALA A 97 27.47 -24.28 12.28
N ILE A 98 28.32 -23.64 11.47
CA ILE A 98 28.81 -22.28 11.72
C ILE A 98 27.67 -21.27 11.57
N ILE A 99 26.85 -21.35 10.52
CA ILE A 99 25.71 -20.44 10.31
C ILE A 99 24.70 -20.53 11.46
N ASP A 100 24.37 -21.74 11.91
CA ASP A 100 23.50 -21.94 13.07
C ASP A 100 24.11 -21.29 14.32
N ALA A 101 25.43 -21.42 14.52
CA ALA A 101 26.13 -20.80 15.65
C ALA A 101 26.21 -19.26 15.58
N VAL A 102 26.25 -18.70 14.37
CA VAL A 102 26.22 -17.25 14.08
C VAL A 102 24.81 -16.67 14.23
N THR A 103 23.77 -17.43 13.86
CA THR A 103 22.38 -16.95 13.79
C THR A 103 21.55 -17.28 15.04
N ALA A 104 21.95 -18.25 15.87
CA ALA A 104 21.20 -18.66 17.05
C ALA A 104 21.07 -17.55 18.12
N ALA A 105 19.82 -17.15 18.38
CA ALA A 105 19.44 -16.26 19.47
C ALA A 105 19.48 -17.03 20.82
N SER A 106 20.65 -17.10 21.46
CA SER A 106 20.88 -17.35 22.89
C SER A 106 20.02 -18.38 23.66
N THR A 107 19.28 -19.29 23.01
CA THR A 107 18.42 -20.30 23.65
C THR A 107 18.28 -21.56 22.77
N SER A 108 19.04 -22.60 23.16
CA SER A 108 18.92 -24.05 22.89
C SER A 108 18.63 -24.57 21.46
N ARG A 109 19.59 -25.30 20.87
CA ARG A 109 19.66 -26.79 20.82
C ARG A 109 20.97 -27.19 20.13
N GLN A 110 21.65 -28.21 20.69
CA GLN A 110 22.82 -28.95 20.17
C GLN A 110 23.74 -28.19 19.19
N VAL A 111 24.50 -27.22 19.70
CA VAL A 111 25.72 -26.73 19.04
C VAL A 111 26.87 -27.64 19.51
N PRO A 112 27.80 -28.09 18.64
CA PRO A 112 29.02 -28.78 19.07
C PRO A 112 29.75 -27.98 20.16
N SER A 113 30.60 -28.63 20.98
CA SER A 113 31.29 -27.95 22.08
C SER A 113 31.93 -26.65 21.57
N LYS A 114 31.59 -25.52 22.20
CA LYS A 114 31.91 -24.17 21.70
C LYS A 114 33.40 -23.99 21.39
N ASP A 115 34.25 -24.73 22.10
CA ASP A 115 35.71 -24.72 21.96
C ASP A 115 36.20 -25.45 20.69
N LEU A 116 35.52 -26.53 20.28
CA LEU A 116 35.90 -27.31 19.10
C LEU A 116 35.65 -26.53 17.81
N LEU A 117 34.46 -25.92 17.68
CA LEU A 117 34.10 -25.13 16.49
C LEU A 117 34.96 -23.87 16.38
N LEU A 118 35.37 -23.28 17.52
CA LEU A 118 36.31 -22.15 17.57
C LEU A 118 37.70 -22.55 17.06
N GLN A 119 38.26 -23.67 17.54
CA GLN A 119 39.55 -24.19 17.06
C GLN A 119 39.50 -24.57 15.57
N GLN A 120 38.41 -25.18 15.13
CA GLN A 120 38.18 -25.50 13.72
C GLN A 120 38.18 -24.23 12.85
N CYS A 121 37.44 -23.18 13.23
CA CYS A 121 37.44 -21.92 12.50
C CYS A 121 38.84 -21.28 12.43
N LYS A 122 39.63 -21.34 13.51
CA LYS A 122 41.03 -20.85 13.49
C LYS A 122 41.90 -21.64 12.51
N SER A 123 41.82 -22.97 12.53
CA SER A 123 42.57 -23.82 11.60
C SER A 123 42.21 -23.55 10.13
N ILE A 124 40.92 -23.26 9.84
CA ILE A 124 40.45 -22.85 8.51
C ILE A 124 41.11 -21.55 8.06
N LEU A 125 41.25 -20.56 8.95
CA LEU A 125 41.84 -19.28 8.59
C LEU A 125 43.37 -19.26 8.57
N LEU A 126 44.02 -20.17 9.31
CA LEU A 126 45.48 -20.35 9.32
C LEU A 126 46.00 -21.22 8.17
N ASP A 127 45.10 -21.86 7.42
CA ASP A 127 45.43 -22.74 6.29
C ASP A 127 46.25 -23.97 6.72
N ASP A 128 45.95 -24.52 7.91
CA ASP A 128 46.65 -25.68 8.51
C ASP A 128 46.24 -27.04 7.89
N PHE A 129 45.47 -27.02 6.80
CA PHE A 129 45.05 -28.23 6.10
C PHE A 129 46.05 -28.52 4.98
N GLY A 130 46.61 -29.74 4.95
CA GLY A 130 47.64 -30.11 3.97
C GLY A 130 47.26 -29.82 2.51
N PRO A 131 48.24 -29.85 1.57
CA PRO A 131 48.15 -29.26 0.22
C PRO A 131 47.03 -29.79 -0.70
N GLU A 132 46.27 -30.79 -0.29
CA GLU A 132 45.24 -31.45 -1.07
C GLU A 132 43.80 -31.07 -0.69
N ARG A 133 43.56 -30.45 0.48
CA ARG A 133 42.19 -30.10 0.92
C ARG A 133 41.75 -28.78 0.28
N ILE A 134 40.76 -28.84 -0.61
CA ILE A 134 40.15 -27.65 -1.21
C ILE A 134 39.17 -27.06 -0.20
N ILE A 135 39.42 -25.83 0.25
CA ILE A 135 38.52 -25.07 1.15
C ILE A 135 37.77 -24.04 0.30
N SER A 136 36.44 -24.00 0.39
CA SER A 136 35.65 -23.00 -0.29
C SER A 136 35.74 -21.63 0.38
N ASP A 137 35.64 -20.56 -0.43
CA ASP A 137 35.57 -19.20 0.08
C ASP A 137 34.33 -18.96 0.98
N ASP A 138 33.27 -19.76 0.83
CA ASP A 138 32.09 -19.70 1.70
C ASP A 138 32.40 -20.18 3.12
N LEU A 139 33.13 -21.30 3.24
CA LEU A 139 33.58 -21.82 4.53
C LEU A 139 34.52 -20.82 5.20
N VAL A 140 35.43 -20.22 4.45
CA VAL A 140 36.31 -19.14 4.93
C VAL A 140 35.50 -17.93 5.42
N ALA A 141 34.50 -17.50 4.66
CA ALA A 141 33.62 -16.38 5.04
C ALA A 141 32.83 -16.68 6.32
N CYS A 142 32.28 -17.88 6.45
CA CYS A 142 31.57 -18.33 7.65
C CYS A 142 32.50 -18.38 8.87
N ALA A 143 33.70 -18.97 8.73
CA ALA A 143 34.70 -19.03 9.79
C ALA A 143 35.14 -17.63 10.25
N ALA A 144 35.36 -16.71 9.30
CA ALA A 144 35.70 -15.32 9.61
C ALA A 144 34.58 -14.59 10.35
N CYS A 145 33.32 -14.77 9.95
CA CYS A 145 32.17 -14.18 10.63
C CYS A 145 31.97 -14.76 12.03
N TYR A 146 32.16 -16.06 12.22
CA TYR A 146 32.09 -16.68 13.55
C TYR A 146 33.18 -16.18 14.49
N LEU A 147 34.42 -16.07 13.98
CA LEU A 147 35.53 -15.51 14.76
C LEU A 147 35.35 -14.02 15.03
N LEU A 148 34.68 -13.26 14.16
CA LEU A 148 34.33 -11.87 14.43
C LEU A 148 33.46 -11.72 15.69
N ILE A 149 32.54 -12.67 15.94
CA ILE A 149 31.68 -12.70 17.13
C ILE A 149 32.44 -13.17 18.38
N ARG A 150 33.31 -14.18 18.24
CA ARG A 150 33.91 -14.87 19.39
C ARG A 150 35.29 -14.35 19.78
N GLU A 151 36.08 -13.93 18.81
CA GLU A 151 37.45 -13.41 18.98
C GLU A 151 37.73 -12.32 17.95
N SER A 152 37.04 -11.19 18.06
CA SER A 152 37.18 -10.05 17.15
C SER A 152 38.62 -9.56 17.01
N GLN A 153 39.43 -9.68 18.06
CA GLN A 153 40.86 -9.33 18.04
C GLN A 153 41.65 -10.17 17.02
N PHE A 154 41.40 -11.48 16.95
CA PHE A 154 42.07 -12.39 16.01
C PHE A 154 41.83 -11.95 14.55
N ILE A 155 40.58 -11.58 14.22
CA ILE A 155 40.22 -11.08 12.89
C ILE A 155 40.82 -9.70 12.64
N SER A 156 40.78 -8.79 13.63
CA SER A 156 41.32 -7.44 13.47
C SER A 156 42.82 -7.40 13.18
N GLU A 157 43.58 -8.40 13.67
CA GLU A 157 45.03 -8.53 13.50
C GLU A 157 45.44 -9.53 12.40
N TYR A 158 44.47 -10.06 11.64
CA TYR A 158 44.72 -11.10 10.62
C TYR A 158 45.67 -10.60 9.52
N LYS A 159 46.76 -11.37 9.29
CA LYS A 159 47.79 -11.10 8.26
C LYS A 159 47.97 -12.25 7.26
N GLY A 160 47.00 -13.16 7.18
CA GLY A 160 47.07 -14.32 6.29
C GLY A 160 46.77 -14.01 4.82
N ARG A 161 46.78 -15.05 3.98
CA ARG A 161 46.63 -14.92 2.51
C ARG A 161 45.18 -14.96 2.02
N LEU A 162 44.23 -15.30 2.89
CA LEU A 162 42.81 -15.42 2.55
C LEU A 162 42.18 -14.03 2.39
N PHE A 163 41.34 -13.86 1.36
CA PHE A 163 40.79 -12.56 0.98
C PHE A 163 39.75 -12.04 1.99
N VAL A 164 38.73 -12.84 2.30
CA VAL A 164 37.59 -12.40 3.14
C VAL A 164 38.03 -11.95 4.55
N PRO A 165 38.86 -12.71 5.30
CA PRO A 165 39.31 -12.27 6.62
C PRO A 165 40.19 -11.01 6.55
N SER A 166 41.02 -10.89 5.51
CA SER A 166 41.85 -9.70 5.27
C SER A 166 41.00 -8.47 4.93
N LEU A 167 39.94 -8.64 4.15
CA LEU A 167 38.98 -7.57 3.84
C LEU A 167 38.29 -7.09 5.13
N ILE A 168 37.77 -8.02 5.94
CA ILE A 168 37.10 -7.71 7.21
C ILE A 168 38.08 -6.99 8.17
N SER A 169 39.31 -7.49 8.31
CA SER A 169 40.36 -6.85 9.11
C SER A 169 40.62 -5.40 8.68
N GLN A 170 40.79 -5.17 7.38
CA GLN A 170 41.05 -3.82 6.86
C GLN A 170 39.85 -2.89 7.06
N LEU A 171 38.62 -3.39 6.91
CA LEU A 171 37.38 -2.63 7.15
C LEU A 171 37.16 -2.28 8.62
N LEU A 172 37.49 -3.17 9.56
CA LEU A 172 37.43 -2.89 11.00
C LEU A 172 38.42 -1.80 11.42
N ASN A 173 39.58 -1.75 10.77
CA ASN A 173 40.62 -0.75 11.03
C ASN A 173 40.38 0.61 10.34
N LEU A 174 39.44 0.66 9.40
CA LEU A 174 38.99 1.87 8.69
C LEU A 174 37.92 2.60 9.51
N SER A 175 38.29 3.74 10.09
CA SER A 175 37.34 4.63 10.79
C SER A 175 37.15 5.93 10.01
N THR A 176 35.89 6.36 9.88
CA THR A 176 35.50 7.62 9.25
C THR A 176 35.98 8.86 10.01
N GLU A 177 36.38 8.72 11.28
CA GLU A 177 36.87 9.81 12.12
C GLU A 177 38.35 10.12 11.90
N LYS A 178 39.09 9.23 11.21
CA LYS A 178 40.51 9.43 10.92
C LYS A 178 40.71 10.40 9.75
N PRO A 179 41.64 11.37 9.82
CA PRO A 179 41.82 12.42 8.80
C PRO A 179 42.24 11.88 7.41
N ASN A 180 42.81 10.67 7.34
CA ASN A 180 43.23 10.02 6.10
C ASN A 180 42.22 8.99 5.55
N PHE A 181 40.98 9.00 6.02
CA PHE A 181 39.95 8.02 5.62
C PHE A 181 39.79 7.95 4.09
N THR A 182 39.61 9.08 3.40
CA THR A 182 39.41 9.12 1.94
C THR A 182 40.53 8.45 1.16
N LYS A 183 41.79 8.72 1.52
CA LYS A 183 42.97 8.09 0.89
C LYS A 183 43.00 6.58 1.15
N SER A 184 42.68 6.18 2.37
CA SER A 184 42.70 4.77 2.80
C SER A 184 41.59 3.96 2.12
N ALA A 185 40.38 4.54 2.03
CA ALA A 185 39.24 3.94 1.33
C ALA A 185 39.51 3.77 -0.18
N CYS A 186 40.07 4.79 -0.84
CA CYS A 186 40.45 4.70 -2.24
C CYS A 186 41.57 3.67 -2.49
N SER A 187 42.53 3.56 -1.57
CA SER A 187 43.59 2.55 -1.61
C SER A 187 43.02 1.14 -1.47
N LEU A 188 42.11 0.90 -0.50
CA LEU A 188 41.44 -0.40 -0.34
C LEU A 188 40.73 -0.82 -1.64
N CYS A 189 39.96 0.08 -2.25
CA CYS A 189 39.26 -0.23 -3.50
C CYS A 189 40.24 -0.52 -4.66
N SER A 190 41.24 0.34 -4.88
CA SER A 190 42.10 0.25 -6.07
C SER A 190 43.21 -0.79 -5.94
N ASN A 191 43.78 -0.97 -4.75
CA ASN A 191 44.96 -1.79 -4.54
C ASN A 191 44.65 -3.17 -3.94
N PHE A 192 43.45 -3.37 -3.37
CA PHE A 192 43.08 -4.64 -2.74
C PHE A 192 41.83 -5.27 -3.40
N LEU A 193 40.73 -4.53 -3.56
CA LEU A 193 39.50 -5.04 -4.16
C LEU A 193 39.61 -5.23 -5.68
N GLN A 194 40.18 -4.25 -6.39
CA GLN A 194 40.31 -4.30 -7.86
C GLN A 194 41.19 -5.48 -8.34
N PRO A 195 42.37 -5.77 -7.76
CA PRO A 195 43.16 -6.92 -8.18
C PRO A 195 42.45 -8.24 -7.91
N TRP A 196 41.74 -8.37 -6.78
CA TRP A 196 41.00 -9.58 -6.44
C TRP A 196 39.81 -9.83 -7.38
N LEU A 197 39.05 -8.80 -7.74
CA LEU A 197 37.95 -8.93 -8.72
C LEU A 197 38.47 -9.30 -10.12
N LYS A 198 39.66 -8.84 -10.50
CA LYS A 198 40.33 -9.18 -11.77
C LYS A 198 41.01 -10.54 -11.76
N SER A 199 41.32 -11.09 -10.59
CA SER A 199 41.99 -12.39 -10.44
C SER A 199 41.02 -13.50 -10.84
N ILE A 200 41.08 -13.92 -12.10
CA ILE A 200 40.40 -15.12 -12.59
C ILE A 200 40.92 -16.34 -11.80
N TRP A 201 40.02 -17.30 -11.64
CA TRP A 201 40.23 -18.66 -11.17
C TRP A 201 41.48 -19.32 -11.79
N ASP A 202 42.64 -19.12 -11.17
CA ASP A 202 43.91 -19.77 -11.52
C ASP A 202 44.60 -20.37 -10.30
N LYS A 203 43.85 -20.62 -9.21
CA LYS A 203 44.39 -21.27 -8.01
C LYS A 203 44.37 -22.80 -8.07
N SER A 204 43.69 -23.40 -9.05
CA SER A 204 43.79 -24.85 -9.32
C SER A 204 44.90 -25.20 -10.32
N LEU A 205 45.66 -24.22 -10.84
CA LEU A 205 46.70 -24.45 -11.87
C LEU A 205 48.08 -23.85 -11.55
N LEU A 206 48.28 -23.16 -10.43
CA LEU A 206 49.60 -22.62 -10.07
C LEU A 206 50.43 -23.60 -9.23
N TYR A 207 50.97 -24.60 -9.92
CA TYR A 207 52.28 -25.19 -9.62
C TYR A 207 53.07 -25.41 -10.92
N PHE A 208 53.23 -24.38 -11.75
CA PHE A 208 54.22 -24.40 -12.83
C PHE A 208 54.85 -23.01 -13.01
N PRO A 209 56.08 -22.77 -12.52
CA PRO A 209 56.93 -21.74 -13.08
C PRO A 209 57.55 -22.27 -14.38
N ASN A 210 57.46 -21.48 -15.44
CA ASN A 210 57.99 -21.71 -16.78
C ASN A 210 57.20 -22.68 -17.65
N ILE A 211 56.41 -22.13 -18.58
CA ILE A 211 56.35 -22.54 -20.00
C ILE A 211 55.57 -21.43 -20.74
N SER A 212 56.22 -20.83 -21.74
CA SER A 212 55.60 -19.92 -22.71
C SER A 212 54.92 -20.73 -23.80
N PHE A 213 53.59 -20.70 -23.90
CA PHE A 213 52.87 -21.09 -25.11
C PHE A 213 51.98 -19.93 -25.57
N SER A 214 52.31 -19.40 -26.75
CA SER A 214 51.40 -18.60 -27.58
C SER A 214 50.28 -19.49 -28.11
N PRO A 215 48.99 -19.13 -27.98
CA PRO A 215 47.91 -19.92 -28.57
C PRO A 215 47.83 -19.65 -30.09
N PRO A 216 47.43 -20.65 -30.91
CA PRO A 216 47.22 -20.47 -32.33
C PRO A 216 45.98 -19.60 -32.60
N ILE A 217 46.07 -18.84 -33.68
CA ILE A 217 45.08 -17.87 -34.16
C ILE A 217 43.77 -18.60 -34.49
N GLY A 218 42.66 -18.21 -33.85
CA GLY A 218 41.31 -18.54 -34.35
C GLY A 218 40.25 -19.08 -33.36
N MET A 219 40.48 -19.12 -32.05
CA MET A 219 39.42 -19.50 -31.09
C MET A 219 39.20 -18.44 -30.01
N SER A 220 37.93 -18.05 -29.83
CA SER A 220 37.49 -17.09 -28.81
C SER A 220 37.76 -17.60 -27.40
N CYS A 221 38.43 -16.77 -26.60
CA CYS A 221 38.74 -16.99 -25.19
C CYS A 221 37.46 -17.17 -24.34
N PRO A 222 37.42 -18.11 -23.37
CA PRO A 222 36.24 -18.31 -22.51
C PRO A 222 35.95 -17.10 -21.61
N GLN A 223 34.67 -16.80 -21.41
CA GLN A 223 34.16 -15.65 -20.65
C GLN A 223 34.50 -15.77 -19.14
N SER A 224 34.96 -14.68 -18.52
CA SER A 224 35.38 -14.61 -17.11
C SER A 224 34.18 -14.69 -16.15
N VAL A 225 34.11 -15.73 -15.32
CA VAL A 225 33.24 -15.75 -14.13
C VAL A 225 33.86 -14.79 -13.10
N SER A 226 33.18 -13.70 -12.74
CA SER A 226 33.71 -12.73 -11.77
C SER A 226 33.57 -13.26 -10.34
N ASN A 227 34.54 -12.94 -9.45
CA ASN A 227 34.52 -13.34 -8.03
C ASN A 227 33.38 -12.68 -7.21
N MET A 228 32.45 -12.00 -7.87
CA MET A 228 31.32 -11.27 -7.27
C MET A 228 30.38 -12.16 -6.46
N GLY A 229 30.21 -13.44 -6.85
CA GLY A 229 29.35 -14.39 -6.13
C GLY A 229 29.80 -14.62 -4.68
N PHE A 230 31.11 -14.75 -4.45
CA PHE A 230 31.68 -14.97 -3.12
C PHE A 230 31.51 -13.77 -2.18
N LEU A 231 31.73 -12.57 -2.71
CA LEU A 231 31.55 -11.34 -1.93
C LEU A 231 30.06 -11.09 -1.62
N THR A 232 29.16 -11.44 -2.54
CA THR A 232 27.71 -11.35 -2.35
C THR A 232 27.26 -12.21 -1.16
N PHE A 233 27.70 -13.47 -1.09
CA PHE A 233 27.38 -14.35 0.04
C PHE A 233 27.91 -13.78 1.37
N THR A 234 29.15 -13.28 1.38
CA THR A 234 29.75 -12.66 2.57
C THR A 234 28.94 -11.44 3.04
N ILE A 235 28.53 -10.56 2.12
CA ILE A 235 27.71 -9.38 2.43
C ILE A 235 26.36 -9.79 3.03
N LYS A 236 25.68 -10.77 2.43
CA LYS A 236 24.41 -11.28 2.96
C LYS A 236 24.58 -11.87 4.37
N LEU A 237 25.66 -12.61 4.62
CA LEU A 237 25.98 -13.17 5.94
C LEU A 237 26.24 -12.07 6.99
N LEU A 238 26.96 -11.01 6.64
CA LEU A 238 27.21 -9.88 7.55
C LEU A 238 25.93 -9.07 7.85
N SER A 239 24.89 -9.17 7.02
CA SER A 239 23.66 -8.37 7.12
C SER A 239 22.55 -8.99 7.99
N PHE A 240 22.79 -10.19 8.57
CA PHE A 240 21.82 -10.86 9.42
C PHE A 240 21.48 -10.00 10.66
N SER A 241 20.18 -9.88 10.95
CA SER A 241 19.63 -8.96 11.97
C SER A 241 20.23 -9.08 13.38
N ASN A 242 20.75 -10.26 13.73
CA ASN A 242 21.30 -10.53 15.06
C ASN A 242 22.84 -10.40 15.11
N PHE A 243 23.48 -9.94 14.03
CA PHE A 243 24.94 -9.87 13.90
C PHE A 243 25.46 -8.43 13.93
N VAL A 244 25.54 -7.86 15.13
CA VAL A 244 25.92 -6.44 15.36
C VAL A 244 27.31 -6.11 14.81
N GLU A 245 28.29 -6.99 15.04
CA GLU A 245 29.66 -6.81 14.54
C GLU A 245 29.72 -6.88 13.01
N GLY A 246 28.84 -7.68 12.38
CA GLY A 246 28.68 -7.76 10.93
C GLY A 246 28.17 -6.44 10.33
N HIS A 247 27.18 -5.81 10.97
CA HIS A 247 26.69 -4.49 10.56
C HIS A 247 27.77 -3.40 10.64
N ALA A 248 28.66 -3.43 11.65
CA ALA A 248 29.78 -2.49 11.75
C ALA A 248 30.77 -2.64 10.57
N VAL A 249 31.04 -3.87 10.14
CA VAL A 249 31.88 -4.14 8.96
C VAL A 249 31.19 -3.66 7.67
N LEU A 250 29.88 -3.91 7.54
CA LEU A 250 29.10 -3.42 6.40
C LEU A 250 29.04 -1.90 6.34
N ASP A 251 28.94 -1.20 7.48
CA ASP A 251 29.04 0.25 7.54
C ASP A 251 30.35 0.76 6.98
N SER A 252 31.48 0.17 7.43
CA SER A 252 32.81 0.51 6.90
C SER A 252 32.91 0.23 5.40
N LEU A 253 32.36 -0.89 4.92
CA LEU A 253 32.34 -1.24 3.50
C LEU A 253 31.53 -0.22 2.69
N ILE A 254 30.30 0.05 3.08
CA ILE A 254 29.39 1.01 2.42
C ILE A 254 30.04 2.39 2.37
N ASN A 255 30.61 2.87 3.48
CA ASN A 255 31.29 4.16 3.54
C ASN A 255 32.53 4.19 2.64
N CYS A 256 33.32 3.11 2.61
CA CYS A 256 34.48 2.98 1.74
C CYS A 256 34.09 3.05 0.25
N LEU A 257 33.14 2.21 -0.18
CA LEU A 257 32.70 2.15 -1.58
C LEU A 257 32.03 3.45 -2.02
N THR A 258 31.18 4.04 -1.16
CA THR A 258 30.54 5.34 -1.42
C THR A 258 31.58 6.44 -1.58
N THR A 259 32.61 6.46 -0.74
CA THR A 259 33.70 7.45 -0.80
C THR A 259 34.53 7.29 -2.08
N PHE A 260 34.82 6.06 -2.49
CA PHE A 260 35.51 5.79 -3.74
C PHE A 260 34.70 6.27 -4.95
N LEU A 261 33.40 5.94 -5.01
CA LEU A 261 32.52 6.37 -6.10
C LEU A 261 32.33 7.89 -6.16
N LYS A 262 32.28 8.58 -5.00
CA LYS A 262 32.21 10.05 -4.95
C LYS A 262 33.41 10.71 -5.63
N ASN A 263 34.61 10.15 -5.43
CA ASN A 263 35.87 10.69 -5.98
C ASN A 263 36.21 10.19 -7.40
N ALA A 264 35.48 9.20 -7.92
CA ALA A 264 35.64 8.72 -9.29
C ALA A 264 34.91 9.61 -10.32
N ARG A 265 35.39 9.61 -11.58
CA ARG A 265 34.68 10.21 -12.73
C ARG A 265 33.28 9.57 -12.89
N LYS A 266 32.32 10.29 -13.47
CA LYS A 266 30.95 9.80 -13.68
C LYS A 266 30.96 8.47 -14.46
N ILE A 267 30.10 7.53 -14.05
CA ILE A 267 29.87 6.27 -14.76
C ILE A 267 28.94 6.59 -15.93
N GLU A 268 29.36 6.35 -17.16
CA GLU A 268 28.48 6.48 -18.32
C GLU A 268 27.53 5.28 -18.38
N PRO A 269 26.21 5.49 -18.58
CA PRO A 269 25.28 4.40 -18.82
C PRO A 269 25.60 3.77 -20.18
N THR A 270 25.93 2.48 -20.19
CA THR A 270 26.10 1.73 -21.44
C THR A 270 24.73 1.50 -22.07
N VAL A 271 24.37 2.32 -23.04
CA VAL A 271 23.23 2.07 -23.94
C VAL A 271 23.68 1.06 -24.99
N ASP A 272 23.59 -0.23 -24.70
CA ASP A 272 23.79 -1.27 -25.72
C ASP A 272 22.57 -2.19 -25.78
N TYR A 273 21.68 -1.89 -26.73
CA TYR A 273 20.53 -2.72 -27.15
C TYR A 273 20.95 -3.87 -28.08
N ASN A 274 22.18 -4.36 -27.99
CA ASN A 274 22.67 -5.49 -28.78
C ASN A 274 23.47 -6.45 -27.89
N THR A 275 22.80 -7.53 -27.46
CA THR A 275 23.33 -8.60 -26.60
C THR A 275 24.51 -9.37 -27.17
N THR A 276 24.93 -9.13 -28.41
CA THR A 276 26.02 -9.86 -29.08
C THR A 276 27.33 -9.08 -29.21
N LYS A 277 27.39 -7.77 -28.87
CA LYS A 277 28.64 -6.98 -28.91
C LYS A 277 29.12 -6.42 -27.56
N ALA A 278 28.31 -6.48 -26.51
CA ALA A 278 28.62 -5.97 -25.16
C ALA A 278 29.50 -6.90 -24.28
N LEU A 279 30.22 -7.86 -24.88
CA LEU A 279 31.11 -8.80 -24.18
C LEU A 279 32.55 -8.28 -24.02
N LYS A 280 32.72 -6.96 -23.82
CA LYS A 280 34.00 -6.34 -23.44
C LYS A 280 33.99 -6.07 -21.93
N LYS A 281 35.09 -6.44 -21.25
CA LYS A 281 35.33 -6.32 -19.79
C LYS A 281 34.56 -5.17 -19.13
N LYS A 282 33.70 -5.47 -18.14
CA LYS A 282 33.02 -4.46 -17.32
C LYS A 282 34.06 -3.52 -16.66
N PRO A 283 33.83 -2.20 -16.62
CA PRO A 283 34.72 -1.28 -15.92
C PRO A 283 34.62 -1.48 -14.39
N PHE A 284 35.76 -1.40 -13.68
CA PHE A 284 35.83 -1.59 -12.22
C PHE A 284 34.85 -0.69 -11.43
N LEU A 285 34.54 0.51 -11.93
CA LEU A 285 33.54 1.38 -11.30
C LEU A 285 32.12 0.80 -11.30
N GLN A 286 31.77 0.03 -12.33
CA GLN A 286 30.48 -0.66 -12.41
C GLN A 286 30.43 -1.84 -11.43
N GLU A 287 31.53 -2.58 -11.28
CA GLU A 287 31.64 -3.66 -10.29
C GLU A 287 31.51 -3.10 -8.86
N VAL A 288 32.18 -1.98 -8.56
CA VAL A 288 32.04 -1.30 -7.25
C VAL A 288 30.60 -0.82 -7.01
N ALA A 289 29.93 -0.30 -8.03
CA ALA A 289 28.54 0.13 -7.94
C ALA A 289 27.59 -1.06 -7.70
N GLU A 290 27.83 -2.21 -8.34
CA GLU A 290 27.09 -3.45 -8.11
C GLU A 290 27.29 -3.96 -6.67
N ILE A 291 28.53 -3.97 -6.15
CA ILE A 291 28.81 -4.35 -4.75
C ILE A 291 28.09 -3.44 -3.76
N LEU A 292 28.16 -2.11 -3.99
CA LEU A 292 27.48 -1.15 -3.12
C LEU A 292 25.96 -1.30 -3.18
N GLN A 293 25.39 -1.57 -4.36
CA GLN A 293 23.95 -1.85 -4.51
C GLN A 293 23.53 -3.08 -3.71
N ILE A 294 24.30 -4.18 -3.80
CA ILE A 294 24.03 -5.40 -3.03
C ILE A 294 24.09 -5.13 -1.53
N ALA A 295 25.14 -4.46 -1.05
CA ALA A 295 25.31 -4.11 0.35
C ALA A 295 24.16 -3.24 0.87
N LEU A 296 23.80 -2.17 0.15
CA LEU A 296 22.69 -1.29 0.51
C LEU A 296 21.34 -2.01 0.51
N THR A 297 21.11 -2.92 -0.44
CA THR A 297 19.88 -3.72 -0.50
C THR A 297 19.76 -4.61 0.74
N CYS A 298 20.83 -5.32 1.11
CA CYS A 298 20.84 -6.21 2.28
C CYS A 298 20.60 -5.43 3.59
N VAL A 299 21.28 -4.29 3.80
CA VAL A 299 21.08 -3.51 5.04
C VAL A 299 19.73 -2.81 5.11
N LEU A 300 19.16 -2.39 3.97
CA LEU A 300 17.82 -1.79 3.92
C LEU A 300 16.70 -2.84 4.05
N GLU A 301 16.94 -4.11 3.76
CA GLU A 301 16.00 -5.19 4.08
C GLU A 301 15.88 -5.40 5.60
N SER A 302 17.01 -5.34 6.31
CA SER A 302 17.08 -5.45 7.78
C SER A 302 16.59 -4.18 8.49
N ASP A 303 17.00 -2.99 8.02
CA ASP A 303 16.58 -1.69 8.56
C ASP A 303 16.13 -0.74 7.42
N ARG A 304 14.85 -0.86 7.06
CA ARG A 304 14.20 -0.07 5.97
C ARG A 304 14.22 1.43 6.21
N ASN A 305 14.47 1.85 7.44
CA ASN A 305 14.28 3.20 7.95
C ASN A 305 15.61 3.86 8.31
N ASN A 306 16.75 3.32 7.87
CA ASN A 306 18.02 3.96 8.13
C ASN A 306 18.28 5.14 7.17
N ALA A 307 18.18 6.37 7.68
CA ALA A 307 18.38 7.59 6.87
C ALA A 307 19.76 7.64 6.19
N LYS A 308 20.81 7.11 6.83
CA LYS A 308 22.19 7.11 6.30
C LYS A 308 22.33 6.18 5.10
N TYR A 309 21.74 4.98 5.17
CA TYR A 309 21.72 4.05 4.04
C TYR A 309 20.86 4.55 2.89
N LEU A 310 19.71 5.15 3.18
CA LEU A 310 18.85 5.77 2.16
C LEU A 310 19.60 6.88 1.40
N MET A 311 20.37 7.72 2.09
CA MET A 311 21.18 8.75 1.43
C MET A 311 22.37 8.18 0.65
N ASN A 312 22.99 7.09 1.11
CA ASN A 312 23.99 6.38 0.30
C ASN A 312 23.38 5.75 -0.96
N GLN A 313 22.14 5.26 -0.87
CA GLN A 313 21.36 4.79 -2.03
C GLN A 313 21.06 5.93 -3.01
N VAL A 314 20.72 7.13 -2.52
CA VAL A 314 20.56 8.33 -3.37
C VAL A 314 21.85 8.63 -4.14
N HIS A 315 23.00 8.66 -3.44
CA HIS A 315 24.29 8.91 -4.07
C HIS A 315 24.63 7.88 -5.14
N LEU A 316 24.38 6.60 -4.88
CA LEU A 316 24.60 5.52 -5.84
C LEU A 316 23.69 5.67 -7.07
N GLN A 317 22.39 5.83 -6.85
CA GLN A 317 21.40 5.92 -7.93
C GLN A 317 21.64 7.14 -8.82
N SER A 318 22.08 8.27 -8.24
CA SER A 318 22.46 9.46 -9.01
C SER A 318 23.61 9.24 -9.99
N ARG A 319 24.44 8.21 -9.76
CA ARG A 319 25.59 7.84 -10.60
C ARG A 319 25.27 6.73 -11.61
N ILE A 320 24.37 5.80 -11.29
CA ILE A 320 23.99 4.67 -12.18
C ILE A 320 22.87 5.09 -13.14
N GLN A 321 21.81 5.72 -12.63
CA GLN A 321 20.58 6.03 -13.36
C GLN A 321 20.30 7.53 -13.30
N SER A 322 21.03 8.31 -14.10
CA SER A 322 20.91 9.79 -14.09
C SER A 322 19.52 10.32 -14.46
N ASN A 323 18.64 9.48 -15.01
CA ASN A 323 17.32 9.87 -15.54
C ASN A 323 16.11 9.43 -14.69
N ASN A 324 16.27 8.99 -13.43
CA ASN A 324 15.14 8.63 -12.57
C ASN A 324 14.92 9.62 -11.41
N PRO A 325 14.39 10.83 -11.67
CA PRO A 325 14.21 11.88 -10.67
C PRO A 325 13.23 11.46 -9.56
N ARG A 326 12.17 10.71 -9.91
CA ARG A 326 11.16 10.24 -8.95
C ARG A 326 11.75 9.33 -7.88
N LEU A 327 12.61 8.39 -8.28
CA LEU A 327 13.30 7.49 -7.35
C LEU A 327 14.20 8.28 -6.38
N LEU A 328 15.03 9.19 -6.90
CA LEU A 328 15.93 10.02 -6.09
C LEU A 328 15.15 10.85 -5.06
N MET A 329 14.09 11.54 -5.51
CA MET A 329 13.24 12.32 -4.62
C MET A 329 12.58 11.47 -3.54
N SER A 330 12.08 10.29 -3.91
CA SER A 330 11.43 9.37 -2.96
C SER A 330 12.40 8.90 -1.86
N LEU A 331 13.64 8.58 -2.22
CA LEU A 331 14.66 8.15 -1.26
C LEU A 331 15.09 9.30 -0.33
N ILE A 332 15.28 10.51 -0.87
CA ILE A 332 15.61 11.71 -0.07
C ILE A 332 14.49 12.01 0.93
N LEU A 333 13.23 12.00 0.48
CA LEU A 333 12.09 12.27 1.35
C LEU A 333 11.87 11.17 2.38
N GLN A 334 12.16 9.90 2.05
CA GLN A 334 12.06 8.79 3.00
C GLN A 334 13.13 8.93 4.09
N ALA A 335 14.36 9.30 3.71
CA ALA A 335 15.43 9.57 4.66
C ALA A 335 15.06 10.75 5.58
N ALA A 336 14.58 11.85 5.00
CA ALA A 336 14.15 13.04 5.73
C ALA A 336 12.99 12.73 6.68
N ALA A 337 11.97 12.00 6.22
CA ALA A 337 10.84 11.59 7.03
C ALA A 337 11.29 10.72 8.20
N THR A 338 12.26 9.84 7.99
CA THR A 338 12.70 8.95 9.05
C THR A 338 13.51 9.69 10.13
N GLU A 339 14.47 10.51 9.73
CA GLU A 339 15.29 11.30 10.67
C GLU A 339 14.44 12.27 11.49
N SER A 340 13.44 12.89 10.87
CA SER A 340 12.61 13.94 11.48
C SER A 340 11.32 13.43 12.16
N ASN A 341 11.12 12.11 12.24
CA ASN A 341 9.89 11.46 12.70
C ASN A 341 8.64 12.00 11.96
N TYR A 342 8.57 11.69 10.66
CA TYR A 342 7.56 12.14 9.71
C TYR A 342 7.36 13.67 9.72
N PHE A 343 8.49 14.39 9.66
CA PHE A 343 8.56 15.86 9.65
C PHE A 343 8.00 16.52 10.91
N SER A 344 7.78 15.77 11.98
CA SER A 344 7.34 16.32 13.28
C SER A 344 8.45 17.16 13.93
N GLN A 345 9.71 16.88 13.60
CA GLN A 345 10.87 17.67 13.95
C GLN A 345 11.47 18.34 12.70
N ARG A 346 12.43 19.26 12.88
CA ARG A 346 13.15 19.87 11.75
C ARG A 346 14.09 18.84 11.13
N VAL A 347 14.08 18.76 9.80
CA VAL A 347 15.05 17.96 9.04
C VAL A 347 16.44 18.55 9.24
N SER A 348 17.45 17.70 9.40
CA SER A 348 18.81 18.15 9.63
C SER A 348 19.37 18.89 8.40
N PRO A 349 20.11 20.00 8.58
CA PRO A 349 20.86 20.65 7.49
C PRO A 349 21.87 19.73 6.81
N SER A 350 22.28 18.63 7.46
CA SER A 350 23.16 17.62 6.85
C SER A 350 22.45 16.77 5.79
N LEU A 351 21.12 16.66 5.85
CA LEU A 351 20.31 15.89 4.90
C LEU A 351 19.74 16.79 3.81
N PHE A 352 19.25 17.98 4.16
CA PHE A 352 18.83 19.01 3.20
C PHE A 352 19.96 20.02 2.94
N THR A 353 21.02 19.54 2.29
CA THR A 353 22.07 20.41 1.74
C THR A 353 21.58 21.09 0.46
N PRO A 354 22.23 22.17 0.01
CA PRO A 354 21.86 22.83 -1.25
C PRO A 354 21.77 21.86 -2.43
N GLN A 355 22.72 20.92 -2.52
CA GLN A 355 22.74 19.93 -3.61
C GLN A 355 21.55 18.98 -3.57
N THR A 356 21.12 18.53 -2.38
CA THR A 356 19.95 17.66 -2.26
C THR A 356 18.65 18.40 -2.57
N LEU A 357 18.54 19.67 -2.20
CA LEU A 357 17.41 20.52 -2.57
C LEU A 357 17.38 20.76 -4.08
N GLU A 358 18.52 21.00 -4.73
CA GLU A 358 18.60 21.08 -6.19
C GLU A 358 18.11 19.80 -6.88
N VAL A 359 18.42 18.61 -6.34
CA VAL A 359 17.89 17.34 -6.84
C VAL A 359 16.36 17.27 -6.71
N LEU A 360 15.80 17.73 -5.58
CA LEU A 360 14.35 17.80 -5.40
C LEU A 360 13.70 18.81 -6.35
N ILE A 361 14.29 20.00 -6.50
CA ILE A 361 13.80 21.08 -7.38
C ILE A 361 13.81 20.60 -8.83
N PHE A 362 14.95 20.10 -9.31
CA PHE A 362 15.09 19.58 -10.67
C PHE A 362 14.16 18.39 -10.91
N GLY A 363 14.04 17.49 -9.93
CA GLY A 363 13.13 16.36 -10.01
C GLY A 363 11.67 16.79 -10.17
N CYS A 364 11.21 17.76 -9.38
CA CYS A 364 9.89 18.38 -9.55
C CYS A 364 9.71 18.97 -10.95
N GLN A 365 10.68 19.74 -11.45
CA GLN A 365 10.61 20.34 -12.79
C GLN A 365 10.51 19.29 -13.89
N SER A 366 11.32 18.23 -13.82
CA SER A 366 11.33 17.14 -14.81
C SER A 366 10.01 16.36 -14.89
N MET A 367 9.24 16.35 -13.80
CA MET A 367 7.92 15.71 -13.72
C MET A 367 6.75 16.69 -13.94
N GLY A 368 7.02 17.96 -14.26
CA GLY A 368 5.99 18.98 -14.45
C GLY A 368 5.39 19.55 -13.16
N TYR A 369 5.97 19.28 -11.98
CA TYR A 369 5.54 19.79 -10.67
C TYR A 369 6.16 21.17 -10.37
N PHE A 370 5.85 22.16 -11.21
CA PHE A 370 6.51 23.46 -11.15
C PHE A 370 6.17 24.25 -9.88
N GLY A 371 4.93 24.14 -9.36
CA GLY A 371 4.54 24.80 -8.11
C GLY A 371 5.33 24.28 -6.91
N GLU A 372 5.50 22.97 -6.83
CA GLU A 372 6.30 22.29 -5.83
C GLU A 372 7.79 22.66 -5.94
N ALA A 373 8.32 22.78 -7.16
CA ALA A 373 9.69 23.27 -7.38
C ALA A 373 9.88 24.69 -6.84
N VAL A 374 8.90 25.59 -7.04
CA VAL A 374 8.94 26.97 -6.52
C VAL A 374 8.90 27.00 -4.98
N VAL A 375 8.10 26.14 -4.35
CA VAL A 375 8.05 26.03 -2.89
C VAL A 375 9.39 25.53 -2.32
N LEU A 376 9.99 24.51 -2.95
CA LEU A 376 11.31 23.98 -2.54
C LEU A 376 12.42 25.04 -2.58
N CYS A 377 12.36 26.00 -3.51
CA CYS A 377 13.33 27.09 -3.61
C CYS A 377 13.40 27.98 -2.34
N GLN A 378 12.41 27.92 -1.45
CA GLN A 378 12.37 28.71 -0.21
C GLN A 378 13.06 28.04 0.98
N PHE A 379 13.39 26.75 0.90
CA PHE A 379 13.78 25.92 2.06
C PHE A 379 15.10 26.33 2.71
N GLU A 380 16.03 26.92 1.95
CA GLU A 380 17.36 27.24 2.43
C GLU A 380 17.77 28.69 2.09
N GLY A 381 17.96 29.51 3.14
CA GLY A 381 18.81 30.71 3.15
C GLY A 381 18.77 31.66 1.95
N ARG A 382 17.62 31.86 1.29
CA ARG A 382 17.49 32.59 0.01
C ARG A 382 18.37 32.08 -1.15
N ILE A 383 19.04 30.94 -1.00
CA ILE A 383 20.02 30.41 -1.96
C ILE A 383 19.37 30.08 -3.31
N HIS A 384 18.23 29.38 -3.27
CA HIS A 384 17.53 28.88 -4.46
C HIS A 384 16.42 29.81 -4.96
N ILE A 385 16.19 30.96 -4.31
CA ILE A 385 15.17 31.94 -4.73
C ILE A 385 15.39 32.41 -6.19
N PRO A 386 16.63 32.71 -6.65
CA PRO A 386 16.88 33.03 -8.05
C PRO A 386 16.54 31.89 -9.03
N ILE A 387 16.58 30.63 -8.59
CA ILE A 387 16.12 29.50 -9.41
C ILE A 387 14.59 29.57 -9.56
N GLY A 388 13.88 29.76 -8.45
CA GLY A 388 12.42 29.92 -8.45
C GLY A 388 11.94 31.08 -9.33
N LEU A 389 12.61 32.25 -9.26
CA LEU A 389 12.30 33.40 -10.12
C LEU A 389 12.50 33.08 -11.59
N ARG A 390 13.60 32.41 -11.97
CA ARG A 390 13.83 31.96 -13.35
C ARG A 390 12.77 30.97 -13.84
N ILE A 391 12.33 30.04 -12.99
CA ILE A 391 11.23 29.10 -13.33
C ILE A 391 9.97 29.88 -13.71
N LEU A 392 9.62 30.91 -12.93
CA LEU A 392 8.45 31.75 -13.18
C LEU A 392 8.63 32.65 -14.41
N GLU A 393 9.80 33.25 -14.61
CA GLU A 393 10.11 34.08 -15.79
C GLU A 393 10.08 33.30 -17.10
N SER A 394 10.63 32.08 -17.11
CA SER A 394 10.52 31.16 -18.24
C SER A 394 9.07 30.79 -18.53
N ALA A 395 8.24 30.66 -17.49
CA ALA A 395 6.81 30.42 -17.63
C ALA A 395 6.06 31.61 -18.26
N VAL A 396 6.43 32.86 -17.95
CA VAL A 396 5.84 34.05 -18.60
C VAL A 396 6.11 34.07 -20.11
N LYS A 397 7.28 33.61 -20.55
CA LYS A 397 7.76 33.75 -21.94
C LYS A 397 7.23 32.68 -22.91
N ALA A 398 6.86 31.49 -22.44
CA ALA A 398 6.46 30.37 -23.30
C ALA A 398 4.93 30.23 -23.46
N SER A 399 4.27 31.34 -23.78
CA SER A 399 2.82 31.61 -23.69
C SER A 399 1.86 30.65 -24.43
N SER A 400 2.36 29.62 -25.11
CA SER A 400 1.57 28.63 -25.87
C SER A 400 1.58 27.20 -25.31
N THR A 401 2.24 26.94 -24.18
CA THR A 401 2.39 25.57 -23.62
C THR A 401 2.23 25.53 -22.09
N PHE A 402 1.05 25.85 -21.52
CA PHE A 402 0.91 25.88 -20.06
C PHE A 402 -0.44 25.40 -19.50
N ASN A 403 -0.60 24.07 -19.38
CA ASN A 403 -1.57 23.43 -18.46
C ASN A 403 -0.92 23.00 -17.12
N ALA A 404 0.41 23.08 -16.99
CA ALA A 404 1.16 22.54 -15.85
C ALA A 404 1.22 23.44 -14.59
N TYR A 405 0.69 24.66 -14.65
CA TYR A 405 0.74 25.65 -13.56
C TYR A 405 -0.61 25.92 -12.91
N ASP A 406 -1.66 25.18 -13.28
CA ASP A 406 -3.00 25.34 -12.70
C ASP A 406 -3.07 24.94 -11.21
N SER A 407 -2.05 24.27 -10.66
CA SER A 407 -1.94 23.98 -9.21
C SER A 407 -1.28 25.10 -8.38
N LEU A 408 -0.78 26.19 -8.97
CA LEU A 408 -0.03 27.22 -8.24
C LEU A 408 -0.85 27.89 -7.12
N GLU A 409 -2.17 27.99 -7.26
CA GLU A 409 -3.04 28.56 -6.23
C GLU A 409 -3.10 27.67 -4.99
N SER A 410 -3.18 26.35 -5.16
CA SER A 410 -3.15 25.38 -4.05
C SER A 410 -1.83 25.42 -3.29
N MET A 411 -0.74 25.87 -3.94
CA MET A 411 0.58 26.00 -3.32
C MET A 411 0.73 27.26 -2.44
N THR A 412 -0.21 28.21 -2.48
CA THR A 412 -0.16 29.44 -1.66
C THR A 412 -0.04 29.17 -0.16
N VAL A 413 -0.62 28.06 0.31
CA VAL A 413 -0.56 27.60 1.71
C VAL A 413 0.88 27.30 2.13
N PHE A 414 1.75 26.94 1.19
CA PHE A 414 3.14 26.54 1.46
C PHE A 414 4.16 27.66 1.21
N LEU A 415 3.79 28.78 0.59
CA LEU A 415 4.74 29.84 0.22
C LEU A 415 4.96 30.85 1.36
N TRP A 416 6.18 31.30 1.61
CA TRP A 416 6.45 32.38 2.61
C TRP A 416 7.43 33.46 2.16
N ASP A 417 8.17 33.27 1.07
CA ASP A 417 9.07 34.28 0.54
C ASP A 417 8.33 35.30 -0.31
N LEU A 418 8.50 36.58 0.03
CA LEU A 418 7.81 37.70 -0.61
C LEU A 418 8.21 37.88 -2.09
N GLN A 419 9.47 37.62 -2.46
CA GLN A 419 9.92 37.84 -3.84
C GLN A 419 9.25 36.85 -4.80
N LEU A 420 9.11 35.58 -4.37
CA LEU A 420 8.39 34.58 -5.15
C LEU A 420 6.89 34.86 -5.21
N LEU A 421 6.28 35.32 -4.11
CA LEU A 421 4.86 35.71 -4.08
C LEU A 421 4.58 36.90 -5.00
N GLU A 422 5.45 37.91 -5.03
CA GLU A 422 5.35 39.06 -5.94
C GLU A 422 5.53 38.63 -7.41
N ALA A 423 6.50 37.75 -7.69
CA ALA A 423 6.70 37.20 -9.03
C ALA A 423 5.49 36.39 -9.51
N LEU A 424 4.86 35.61 -8.63
CA LEU A 424 3.62 34.88 -8.91
C LEU A 424 2.44 35.83 -9.19
N CYS A 425 2.32 36.93 -8.44
CA CYS A 425 1.32 37.96 -8.72
C CYS A 425 1.50 38.58 -10.12
N LYS A 426 2.75 38.83 -10.53
CA LYS A 426 3.08 39.36 -11.87
C LYS A 426 2.77 38.33 -12.97
N PHE A 427 3.15 37.06 -12.78
CA PHE A 427 2.85 35.98 -13.71
C PHE A 427 1.33 35.84 -13.96
N GLN A 428 0.51 35.84 -12.91
CA GLN A 428 -0.94 35.72 -13.03
C GLN A 428 -1.59 36.97 -13.68
N GLN A 429 -1.01 38.15 -13.48
CA GLN A 429 -1.44 39.37 -14.14
C GLN A 429 -1.20 39.34 -15.66
N CYS A 430 -0.08 38.76 -16.10
CA CYS A 430 0.21 38.58 -17.53
C CYS A 430 -0.73 37.55 -18.20
N ASN A 431 -1.22 36.56 -17.44
CA ASN A 431 -2.11 35.51 -17.95
C ASN A 431 -3.62 35.85 -17.89
N GLN A 432 -3.99 37.10 -17.63
CA GLN A 432 -5.38 37.58 -17.53
C GLN A 432 -6.27 36.84 -16.49
N ALA A 433 -5.67 36.11 -15.54
CA ALA A 433 -6.37 35.36 -14.50
C ALA A 433 -6.56 36.20 -13.22
N PHE A 434 -7.47 37.19 -13.26
CA PHE A 434 -7.67 38.16 -12.19
C PHE A 434 -8.13 37.56 -10.84
N SER A 435 -8.90 36.47 -10.84
CA SER A 435 -9.33 35.79 -9.60
C SER A 435 -8.15 35.22 -8.82
N ARG A 436 -7.15 34.66 -9.51
CA ARG A 436 -5.98 33.97 -8.93
C ARG A 436 -4.97 34.94 -8.32
N LYS A 437 -4.84 36.15 -8.89
CA LYS A 437 -4.01 37.24 -8.32
C LYS A 437 -4.42 37.58 -6.88
N ASN A 438 -5.72 37.55 -6.59
CA ASN A 438 -6.24 37.87 -5.26
C ASN A 438 -5.82 36.85 -4.19
N SER A 439 -5.63 35.57 -4.54
CA SER A 439 -5.18 34.53 -3.60
C SER A 439 -3.73 34.74 -3.14
N PHE A 440 -2.82 35.11 -4.06
CA PHE A 440 -1.45 35.46 -3.71
C PHE A 440 -1.36 36.78 -2.93
N LEU A 441 -2.15 37.80 -3.30
CA LEU A 441 -2.25 39.05 -2.54
C LEU A 441 -2.79 38.82 -1.12
N ARG A 442 -3.80 37.95 -0.97
CA ARG A 442 -4.29 37.52 0.35
C ARG A 442 -3.19 36.84 1.16
N CYS A 443 -2.39 35.96 0.53
CA CYS A 443 -1.26 35.31 1.18
C CYS A 443 -0.18 36.31 1.64
N ILE A 444 0.15 37.31 0.83
CA ILE A 444 1.08 38.39 1.22
C ILE A 444 0.56 39.15 2.44
N ASN A 445 -0.76 39.39 2.49
CA ASN A 445 -1.41 40.10 3.59
C ASN A 445 -1.67 39.24 4.84
N GLN A 446 -1.37 37.93 4.82
CA GLN A 446 -1.48 37.10 6.01
C GLN A 446 -0.48 37.55 7.07
N LEU A 447 -0.97 37.71 8.30
CA LEU A 447 -0.15 38.14 9.44
C LEU A 447 1.12 37.27 9.58
N GLU A 448 1.02 35.96 9.37
CA GLU A 448 2.13 35.00 9.49
C GLU A 448 3.28 35.21 8.48
N VAL A 449 2.99 35.78 7.31
CA VAL A 449 3.95 36.02 6.21
C VAL A 449 4.54 37.43 6.28
N ASN A 450 3.84 38.37 6.92
CA ASN A 450 4.21 39.77 6.99
C ASN A 450 5.56 39.98 7.72
N ALA A 451 6.48 40.69 7.04
CA ALA A 451 7.83 41.00 7.53
C ALA A 451 7.86 41.91 8.78
N ALA A 452 6.75 42.56 9.12
CA ALA A 452 6.65 43.45 10.29
C ALA A 452 6.51 42.69 11.64
N ASN A 453 6.39 41.36 11.63
CA ASN A 453 6.17 40.56 12.83
C ASN A 453 7.45 40.24 13.63
N ALA A 454 7.26 39.91 14.91
CA ALA A 454 8.34 39.41 15.77
C ALA A 454 9.04 38.19 15.13
N LYS A 455 10.38 38.22 15.05
CA LYS A 455 11.21 37.19 14.39
C LYS A 455 10.89 35.75 14.80
N LYS A 456 10.38 35.55 16.03
CA LYS A 456 9.98 34.23 16.56
C LYS A 456 8.73 33.68 15.88
N SER A 457 7.70 34.50 15.69
CA SER A 457 6.43 34.09 15.05
C SER A 457 6.63 33.75 13.58
N HIS A 458 7.45 34.53 12.88
CA HIS A 458 7.78 34.29 11.47
C HIS A 458 8.53 32.95 11.29
N LYS A 459 9.52 32.65 12.15
CA LYS A 459 10.24 31.36 12.12
C LYS A 459 9.32 30.16 12.40
N MET A 460 8.28 30.32 13.21
CA MET A 460 7.30 29.27 13.49
C MET A 460 6.37 29.02 12.29
N ALA A 461 5.91 30.09 11.64
CA ALA A 461 5.09 30.00 10.43
C ALA A 461 5.84 29.31 9.28
N ILE A 462 7.10 29.69 9.04
CA ILE A 462 7.95 29.03 8.04
C ILE A 462 8.06 27.53 8.32
N TRP A 463 8.35 27.15 9.56
CA TRP A 463 8.49 25.75 9.92
C TRP A 463 7.20 24.95 9.72
N LYS A 464 6.05 25.53 10.09
CA LYS A 464 4.73 24.91 9.84
C LYS A 464 4.52 24.67 8.34
N ARG A 465 4.76 25.67 7.49
CA ARG A 465 4.61 25.54 6.03
C ARG A 465 5.57 24.52 5.43
N GLN A 466 6.84 24.53 5.85
CA GLN A 466 7.83 23.53 5.44
C GLN A 466 7.38 22.10 5.77
N ARG A 467 6.93 21.87 7.00
CA ARG A 467 6.45 20.55 7.44
C ARG A 467 5.26 20.07 6.60
N GLU A 468 4.23 20.90 6.46
CA GLU A 468 3.03 20.51 5.72
C GLU A 468 3.35 20.26 4.24
N PHE A 469 4.24 21.07 3.65
CA PHE A 469 4.69 20.86 2.28
C PHE A 469 5.47 19.55 2.11
N LEU A 470 6.41 19.22 3.00
CA LEU A 470 7.16 17.98 2.92
C LEU A 470 6.25 16.75 3.06
N ARG A 471 5.21 16.84 3.91
CA ARG A 471 4.19 15.79 4.02
C ARG A 471 3.38 15.67 2.72
N TYR A 472 2.91 16.78 2.18
CA TYR A 472 2.22 16.83 0.89
C TYR A 472 3.07 16.22 -0.25
N LEU A 473 4.33 16.66 -0.39
CA LEU A 473 5.23 16.19 -1.44
C LEU A 473 5.59 14.72 -1.28
N SER A 474 5.81 14.27 -0.04
CA SER A 474 6.01 12.87 0.31
C SER A 474 4.82 12.04 -0.13
N LEU A 475 3.63 12.42 0.31
CA LEU A 475 2.37 11.78 -0.05
C LEU A 475 2.15 11.71 -1.57
N LYS A 476 2.47 12.79 -2.29
CA LYS A 476 2.38 12.86 -3.75
C LYS A 476 3.35 11.93 -4.46
N LEU A 477 4.59 11.79 -3.99
CA LEU A 477 5.62 10.96 -4.63
C LEU A 477 5.54 9.49 -4.20
N PHE A 478 5.28 9.27 -2.92
CA PHE A 478 4.98 7.98 -2.34
C PHE A 478 3.57 7.53 -2.70
N SER A 479 2.79 8.18 -3.57
CA SER A 479 1.48 7.66 -4.00
C SER A 479 1.56 6.28 -4.68
N ASN A 480 2.75 5.82 -5.11
CA ASN A 480 2.99 4.41 -5.50
C ASN A 480 3.48 3.51 -4.34
N ARG A 481 3.70 4.04 -3.13
CA ARG A 481 4.00 3.33 -1.86
C ARG A 481 2.96 3.57 -0.73
N CYS A 482 2.09 4.55 -0.89
CA CYS A 482 0.73 4.63 -0.38
C CYS A 482 -0.16 3.93 -1.40
N SER A 483 0.28 2.77 -1.91
CA SER A 483 -0.69 1.72 -2.14
C SER A 483 -1.47 1.64 -0.83
N PHE A 484 -2.79 1.81 -0.91
CA PHE A 484 -3.68 1.06 -0.02
C PHE A 484 -2.96 -0.24 0.30
N SER A 485 -2.61 -0.48 1.58
CA SER A 485 -1.77 -1.62 1.95
C SER A 485 -2.22 -2.81 1.10
N GLU A 486 -1.32 -3.49 0.38
CA GLU A 486 -1.72 -4.63 -0.47
C GLU A 486 -2.63 -5.59 0.33
N ALA A 487 -2.39 -5.69 1.64
CA ALA A 487 -3.25 -6.37 2.59
C ALA A 487 -4.67 -5.77 2.76
N ALA A 488 -4.85 -4.44 2.78
CA ALA A 488 -6.16 -3.78 2.78
C ALA A 488 -6.93 -4.02 1.48
N PHE A 489 -6.27 -3.93 0.32
CA PHE A 489 -6.90 -4.24 -0.97
C PHE A 489 -7.31 -5.72 -1.05
N LYS A 490 -6.44 -6.64 -0.59
CA LYS A 490 -6.77 -8.08 -0.47
C LYS A 490 -7.89 -8.37 0.52
N ARG A 491 -8.07 -7.55 1.56
CA ARG A 491 -9.17 -7.73 2.53
C ARG A 491 -10.53 -7.29 1.98
N ARG A 492 -10.56 -6.38 0.99
CA ARG A 492 -11.79 -6.02 0.26
C ARG A 492 -12.37 -7.24 -0.44
N GLY A 493 -11.52 -8.05 -1.10
CA GLY A 493 -11.89 -9.31 -1.73
C GLY A 493 -11.01 -10.47 -1.24
N PRO A 494 -11.31 -11.10 -0.09
CA PRO A 494 -10.45 -12.13 0.51
C PRO A 494 -10.47 -13.47 -0.24
N GLY A 495 -11.10 -13.54 -1.42
CA GLY A 495 -11.08 -14.70 -2.30
C GLY A 495 -9.81 -14.75 -3.15
N ALA A 496 -9.98 -14.94 -4.45
CA ALA A 496 -8.86 -15.00 -5.40
C ALA A 496 -8.41 -13.60 -5.86
N THR A 497 -7.10 -13.45 -6.06
CA THR A 497 -6.50 -12.30 -6.75
C THR A 497 -6.27 -12.67 -8.21
N ILE A 498 -6.81 -11.87 -9.14
CA ILE A 498 -6.53 -11.97 -10.57
C ILE A 498 -5.63 -10.79 -10.94
N ARG A 499 -4.52 -11.07 -11.63
CA ARG A 499 -3.63 -10.05 -12.17
C ARG A 499 -3.39 -10.30 -13.65
N THR A 500 -3.47 -9.23 -14.43
CA THR A 500 -3.23 -9.25 -15.87
C THR A 500 -2.31 -8.09 -16.22
N ASP A 501 -1.25 -8.39 -16.96
CA ASP A 501 -0.35 -7.38 -17.51
C ASP A 501 -0.82 -7.03 -18.94
N LEU A 502 -0.82 -5.74 -19.26
CA LEU A 502 -1.31 -5.20 -20.52
C LEU A 502 -0.36 -4.12 -21.03
N CYS A 503 -0.13 -4.08 -22.33
CA CYS A 503 0.76 -3.09 -22.95
C CYS A 503 -0.08 -2.01 -23.66
N MET A 504 0.08 -0.75 -23.27
CA MET A 504 -0.52 0.41 -23.95
C MET A 504 0.61 1.37 -24.32
N ASN A 505 0.65 1.84 -25.58
CA ASN A 505 1.70 2.73 -26.08
C ASN A 505 3.15 2.24 -25.82
N GLY A 506 3.38 0.93 -25.82
CA GLY A 506 4.70 0.35 -25.54
C GLY A 506 5.14 0.40 -24.07
N ILE A 507 4.21 0.72 -23.15
CA ILE A 507 4.42 0.68 -21.71
C ILE A 507 3.60 -0.45 -21.11
N ASP A 508 4.23 -1.18 -20.19
CA ASP A 508 3.59 -2.24 -19.43
C ASP A 508 2.78 -1.65 -18.27
N TYR A 509 1.49 -1.97 -18.25
CA TYR A 509 0.56 -1.71 -17.17
C TYR A 509 0.16 -3.04 -16.53
N SER A 510 -0.19 -3.03 -15.25
CA SER A 510 -0.73 -4.21 -14.56
C SER A 510 -2.07 -3.87 -13.93
N ALA A 511 -3.10 -4.66 -14.23
CA ALA A 511 -4.40 -4.60 -13.60
C ALA A 511 -4.50 -5.74 -12.58
N GLU A 512 -4.89 -5.42 -11.34
CA GLU A 512 -5.10 -6.40 -10.27
C GLU A 512 -6.51 -6.26 -9.71
N CYS A 513 -7.15 -7.39 -9.44
CA CYS A 513 -8.50 -7.46 -8.91
C CYS A 513 -8.60 -8.53 -7.82
N ASN A 514 -9.31 -8.21 -6.73
CA ASN A 514 -9.54 -9.13 -5.60
C ASN A 514 -11.02 -9.48 -5.51
N ILE A 515 -11.34 -10.77 -5.52
CA ILE A 515 -12.72 -11.27 -5.61
C ILE A 515 -13.30 -11.48 -4.21
N ILE A 516 -14.53 -10.99 -3.99
CA ILE A 516 -15.34 -11.40 -2.83
C ILE A 516 -16.07 -12.69 -3.21
N HIS A 517 -15.77 -13.81 -2.54
CA HIS A 517 -16.59 -15.01 -2.66
C HIS A 517 -17.94 -14.79 -1.97
N LEU A 518 -18.95 -14.40 -2.76
CA LEU A 518 -20.35 -14.55 -2.39
C LEU A 518 -20.75 -16.01 -2.65
N PRO A 519 -21.31 -16.73 -1.66
CA PRO A 519 -21.69 -18.12 -1.86
C PRO A 519 -22.72 -18.24 -2.99
N MET A 520 -22.40 -19.02 -4.02
CA MET A 520 -23.29 -19.52 -5.09
C MET A 520 -23.81 -18.50 -6.12
N LEU A 521 -23.51 -17.21 -6.02
CA LEU A 521 -23.53 -16.35 -7.20
C LEU A 521 -22.32 -16.74 -8.05
N VAL A 522 -22.56 -17.07 -9.33
CA VAL A 522 -21.51 -17.20 -10.34
C VAL A 522 -20.49 -16.11 -10.07
N ILE A 523 -19.25 -16.53 -9.81
CA ILE A 523 -18.10 -15.70 -9.49
C ILE A 523 -18.30 -14.31 -10.10
N GLN A 524 -18.56 -13.29 -9.28
CA GLN A 524 -18.42 -11.91 -9.75
C GLN A 524 -16.94 -11.74 -10.04
N ASN A 525 -16.52 -12.17 -11.24
CA ASN A 525 -15.24 -11.80 -11.79
C ASN A 525 -15.32 -10.29 -11.88
N ASN A 526 -14.57 -9.61 -11.03
CA ASN A 526 -14.48 -8.15 -11.06
C ASN A 526 -13.44 -7.70 -12.11
N PHE A 527 -13.08 -8.60 -13.02
CA PHE A 527 -12.10 -8.45 -14.09
C PHE A 527 -12.61 -9.19 -15.34
N PHE A 528 -12.66 -8.49 -16.47
CA PHE A 528 -13.06 -9.04 -17.76
C PHE A 528 -12.11 -8.57 -18.85
N ASP A 529 -11.43 -9.51 -19.52
CA ASP A 529 -10.66 -9.24 -20.73
C ASP A 529 -11.42 -9.81 -21.94
N PHE A 530 -11.86 -8.94 -22.85
CA PHE A 530 -12.65 -9.31 -24.01
C PHE A 530 -12.32 -8.43 -25.22
N GLY A 531 -11.68 -9.02 -26.23
CA GLY A 531 -11.31 -8.32 -27.46
C GLY A 531 -10.35 -7.16 -27.21
N ASP A 532 -10.74 -5.95 -27.62
CA ASP A 532 -10.01 -4.70 -27.41
C ASP A 532 -10.16 -4.14 -25.98
N TYR A 533 -11.02 -4.74 -25.16
CA TYR A 533 -11.43 -4.15 -23.89
C TYR A 533 -10.94 -4.95 -22.68
N VAL A 534 -10.54 -4.23 -21.63
CA VAL A 534 -10.37 -4.76 -20.28
C VAL A 534 -11.26 -3.96 -19.34
N LEU A 535 -12.18 -4.62 -18.64
CA LEU A 535 -13.07 -4.01 -17.67
C LEU A 535 -12.73 -4.51 -16.26
N LEU A 536 -12.37 -3.56 -15.39
CA LEU A 536 -12.32 -3.71 -13.94
C LEU A 536 -13.61 -3.16 -13.36
N TRP A 537 -14.28 -3.94 -12.52
CA TRP A 537 -15.61 -3.62 -12.01
C TRP A 537 -15.71 -3.90 -10.52
N ASP A 538 -16.29 -2.96 -9.77
CA ASP A 538 -16.62 -3.15 -8.35
C ASP A 538 -18.01 -2.57 -8.08
N GLY A 539 -19.03 -3.43 -8.01
CA GLY A 539 -20.40 -2.97 -7.86
C GLY A 539 -21.48 -4.01 -8.15
N ASP A 540 -22.72 -3.61 -7.85
CA ASP A 540 -23.94 -4.37 -8.15
C ASP A 540 -24.89 -3.54 -9.02
N PHE A 541 -25.50 -4.20 -10.01
CA PHE A 541 -26.53 -3.59 -10.86
C PHE A 541 -27.90 -3.68 -10.17
N SER A 542 -28.65 -2.57 -10.19
CA SER A 542 -29.99 -2.49 -9.57
C SER A 542 -31.15 -2.68 -10.56
N HIS A 543 -30.85 -2.99 -11.82
CA HIS A 543 -31.85 -3.09 -12.87
C HIS A 543 -32.15 -4.54 -13.30
N TYR A 544 -33.35 -4.98 -12.93
CA TYR A 544 -34.09 -6.19 -13.33
C TYR A 544 -33.91 -7.44 -12.48
N ASP A 545 -34.97 -8.25 -12.45
CA ASP A 545 -35.24 -9.44 -11.64
C ASP A 545 -34.21 -10.58 -11.74
N ASN A 546 -33.11 -10.41 -12.49
CA ASN A 546 -32.09 -11.43 -12.70
C ASN A 546 -30.68 -10.84 -12.84
N SER A 547 -30.02 -10.59 -11.71
CA SER A 547 -28.68 -9.98 -11.61
C SER A 547 -27.56 -10.79 -12.28
N ALA A 548 -27.75 -12.08 -12.55
CA ALA A 548 -26.71 -12.99 -13.04
C ALA A 548 -26.25 -12.73 -14.49
N TYR A 549 -27.05 -12.06 -15.32
CA TYR A 549 -26.77 -11.89 -16.76
C TYR A 549 -26.31 -10.48 -17.16
N TYR A 550 -26.40 -9.50 -16.26
CA TYR A 550 -26.22 -8.11 -16.66
C TYR A 550 -24.78 -7.77 -17.05
N ILE A 551 -23.78 -8.26 -16.31
CA ILE A 551 -22.38 -7.96 -16.66
C ILE A 551 -22.01 -8.58 -18.01
N VAL A 552 -22.57 -9.74 -18.33
CA VAL A 552 -22.43 -10.39 -19.64
C VAL A 552 -23.09 -9.55 -20.73
N GLN A 553 -24.27 -8.99 -20.45
CA GLN A 553 -24.94 -8.06 -21.37
C GLN A 553 -24.11 -6.78 -21.56
N LEU A 554 -23.57 -6.18 -20.50
CA LEU A 554 -22.71 -5.00 -20.58
C LEU A 554 -21.47 -5.27 -21.44
N MET A 555 -20.80 -6.41 -21.22
CA MET A 555 -19.67 -6.83 -22.05
C MET A 555 -20.09 -7.03 -23.51
N SER A 556 -21.25 -7.64 -23.74
CA SER A 556 -21.81 -7.80 -25.09
C SER A 556 -22.06 -6.44 -25.73
N ASP A 557 -22.72 -5.51 -25.06
CA ASP A 557 -23.03 -4.17 -25.57
C ASP A 557 -21.76 -3.38 -25.89
N ILE A 558 -20.73 -3.46 -25.04
CA ILE A 558 -19.41 -2.85 -25.28
C ILE A 558 -18.72 -3.49 -26.50
N SER A 559 -18.75 -4.83 -26.60
CA SER A 559 -18.09 -5.55 -27.70
C SER A 559 -18.74 -5.30 -29.07
N HIS A 560 -20.04 -5.00 -29.11
CA HIS A 560 -20.78 -4.74 -30.35
C HIS A 560 -20.88 -3.25 -30.70
N CYS A 561 -20.42 -2.35 -29.83
CA CYS A 561 -20.41 -0.93 -30.14
C CYS A 561 -19.30 -0.58 -31.13
N ASP A 562 -19.41 0.58 -31.80
CA ASP A 562 -18.41 1.07 -32.77
C ASP A 562 -17.07 1.51 -32.14
N GLY A 563 -16.92 1.31 -30.82
CA GLY A 563 -15.76 1.69 -30.04
C GLY A 563 -15.55 3.19 -29.89
N SER A 564 -16.49 4.02 -30.36
CA SER A 564 -16.45 5.46 -30.18
C SER A 564 -16.71 5.84 -28.72
N THR A 565 -16.10 6.93 -28.26
CA THR A 565 -16.36 7.46 -26.91
C THR A 565 -17.84 7.75 -26.69
N GLY A 566 -18.57 8.24 -27.70
CA GLY A 566 -20.01 8.47 -27.60
C GLY A 566 -20.81 7.19 -27.34
N ALA A 567 -20.48 6.08 -27.99
CA ALA A 567 -21.15 4.81 -27.77
C ALA A 567 -20.89 4.24 -26.36
N ILE A 568 -19.63 4.26 -25.91
CA ILE A 568 -19.27 3.82 -24.55
C ILE A 568 -20.00 4.66 -23.49
N LEU A 569 -20.00 5.99 -23.62
CA LEU A 569 -20.71 6.88 -22.69
C LEU A 569 -22.21 6.59 -22.65
N ASN A 570 -22.83 6.30 -23.80
CA ASN A 570 -24.26 5.97 -23.88
C ASN A 570 -24.63 4.66 -23.18
N ILE A 571 -23.74 3.67 -23.20
CA ILE A 571 -23.91 2.40 -22.49
C ILE A 571 -23.82 2.65 -20.98
N PHE A 572 -22.74 3.27 -20.51
CA PHE A 572 -22.52 3.50 -19.07
C PHE A 572 -23.56 4.47 -18.46
N ARG A 573 -24.12 5.39 -19.25
CA ARG A 573 -25.21 6.29 -18.82
C ARG A 573 -26.48 5.57 -18.38
N GLN A 574 -26.74 4.38 -18.91
CA GLN A 574 -27.97 3.62 -18.61
C GLN A 574 -27.84 2.77 -17.35
N LEU A 575 -26.63 2.64 -16.80
CA LEU A 575 -26.38 1.85 -15.60
C LEU A 575 -27.08 2.50 -14.40
N ARG A 576 -27.74 1.65 -13.61
CA ARG A 576 -28.28 2.02 -12.29
C ARG A 576 -27.75 1.07 -11.23
N GLY A 577 -27.52 1.59 -10.02
CA GLY A 577 -26.98 0.84 -8.90
C GLY A 577 -25.65 1.39 -8.37
N ALA A 578 -25.00 0.62 -7.51
CA ALA A 578 -23.77 1.03 -6.83
C ALA A 578 -22.56 0.42 -7.54
N PHE A 579 -21.69 1.25 -8.13
CA PHE A 579 -20.55 0.76 -8.90
C PHE A 579 -19.37 1.74 -8.97
N ALA A 580 -18.18 1.17 -9.18
CA ALA A 580 -16.99 1.85 -9.65
C ALA A 580 -16.36 0.99 -10.75
N PHE A 581 -15.82 1.62 -11.79
CA PHE A 581 -15.26 0.89 -12.92
C PHE A 581 -14.02 1.56 -13.52
N ILE A 582 -13.21 0.73 -14.18
CA ILE A 582 -12.15 1.15 -15.09
C ILE A 582 -12.27 0.29 -16.35
N LEU A 583 -12.57 0.90 -17.48
CA LEU A 583 -12.60 0.28 -18.80
C LEU A 583 -11.41 0.77 -19.61
N ILE A 584 -10.56 -0.16 -20.04
CA ILE A 584 -9.38 0.11 -20.87
C ILE A 584 -9.69 -0.36 -22.29
N GLN A 585 -9.45 0.51 -23.27
CA GLN A 585 -9.51 0.21 -24.70
C GLN A 585 -8.08 0.17 -25.25
N LYS A 586 -7.58 -1.03 -25.55
CA LYS A 586 -6.16 -1.31 -25.81
C LYS A 586 -5.65 -0.59 -27.06
N PHE A 587 -6.31 -0.73 -28.20
CA PHE A 587 -5.86 -0.20 -29.49
C PHE A 587 -5.81 1.33 -29.52
N ASN A 588 -6.77 1.99 -28.87
CA ASN A 588 -6.85 3.45 -28.83
C ASN A 588 -6.12 4.06 -27.63
N ASN A 589 -5.52 3.24 -26.76
CA ASN A 589 -4.87 3.67 -25.52
C ASN A 589 -5.76 4.53 -24.62
N ARG A 590 -7.08 4.28 -24.66
CA ARG A 590 -8.09 5.05 -23.92
C ARG A 590 -8.47 4.32 -22.65
N ILE A 591 -8.72 5.10 -21.61
CA ILE A 591 -9.16 4.63 -20.30
C ILE A 591 -10.40 5.42 -19.93
N TYR A 592 -11.49 4.72 -19.64
CA TYR A 592 -12.72 5.27 -19.12
C TYR A 592 -12.84 4.83 -17.67
N PHE A 593 -13.10 5.75 -16.75
CA PHE A 593 -13.30 5.37 -15.35
C PHE A 593 -14.30 6.30 -14.68
N GLY A 594 -14.94 5.81 -13.64
CA GLY A 594 -15.98 6.56 -12.95
C GLY A 594 -16.68 5.72 -11.90
N ARG A 595 -17.66 6.35 -11.26
CA ARG A 595 -18.46 5.78 -10.17
C ARG A 595 -19.94 6.02 -10.44
N ASP A 596 -20.80 5.33 -9.70
CA ASP A 596 -22.23 5.57 -9.70
C ASP A 596 -22.60 7.02 -9.36
N LYS A 597 -23.84 7.41 -9.67
CA LYS A 597 -24.35 8.79 -9.57
C LYS A 597 -24.31 9.37 -8.16
N VAL A 598 -24.24 8.52 -7.14
CA VAL A 598 -24.22 8.95 -5.72
C VAL A 598 -22.83 8.75 -5.12
N GLY A 599 -22.00 7.89 -5.72
CA GLY A 599 -20.67 7.54 -5.25
C GLY A 599 -20.67 6.51 -4.12
N GLN A 600 -21.50 5.49 -4.22
CA GLN A 600 -21.61 4.42 -3.21
C GLN A 600 -20.35 3.55 -3.10
N ARG A 601 -19.65 3.30 -4.21
CA ARG A 601 -18.39 2.52 -4.23
C ARG A 601 -17.18 3.44 -4.31
N SER A 602 -16.16 3.27 -3.46
CA SER A 602 -14.98 4.14 -3.48
C SER A 602 -14.09 3.90 -4.71
N LEU A 603 -13.57 4.98 -5.29
CA LEU A 603 -12.55 4.95 -6.34
C LEU A 603 -11.54 6.06 -6.05
N ILE A 604 -10.25 5.71 -6.03
CA ILE A 604 -9.16 6.60 -5.62
C ILE A 604 -8.11 6.64 -6.72
N ASP A 605 -7.62 7.83 -7.03
CA ASP A 605 -6.38 8.03 -7.77
C ASP A 605 -5.33 8.67 -6.84
N GLY A 606 -4.28 7.91 -6.52
CA GLY A 606 -3.26 8.30 -5.54
C GLY A 606 -3.85 8.58 -4.15
N LEU A 607 -4.03 9.86 -3.83
CA LEU A 607 -4.58 10.34 -2.56
C LEU A 607 -5.79 11.25 -2.77
N VAL A 608 -6.50 11.07 -3.87
CA VAL A 608 -7.70 11.84 -4.20
C VAL A 608 -8.85 10.89 -4.44
N GLU A 609 -9.97 11.14 -3.78
CA GLU A 609 -11.22 10.45 -4.07
C GLU A 609 -11.71 10.96 -5.41
N ILE A 610 -11.97 10.05 -6.36
CA ILE A 610 -12.57 10.44 -7.63
C ILE A 610 -14.01 10.89 -7.35
N PRO A 611 -14.39 12.13 -7.72
CA PRO A 611 -15.74 12.62 -7.53
C PRO A 611 -16.77 11.77 -8.27
N ALA A 612 -17.95 11.58 -7.68
CA ALA A 612 -19.07 10.87 -8.30
C ALA A 612 -19.82 11.74 -9.33
N SER A 613 -19.10 12.56 -10.08
CA SER A 613 -19.69 13.58 -10.95
C SER A 613 -20.04 13.07 -12.34
N GLY A 614 -19.37 12.02 -12.81
CA GLY A 614 -19.52 11.54 -14.18
C GLY A 614 -18.53 10.45 -14.58
N ILE A 615 -18.37 10.29 -15.89
CA ILE A 615 -17.40 9.40 -16.53
C ILE A 615 -16.20 10.23 -16.97
N TYR A 616 -15.02 9.85 -16.51
CA TYR A 616 -13.74 10.44 -16.90
C TYR A 616 -13.16 9.67 -18.07
N VAL A 617 -12.71 10.40 -19.09
CA VAL A 617 -12.00 9.86 -20.26
C VAL A 617 -10.56 10.29 -20.16
N ALA A 618 -9.66 9.32 -20.24
CA ALA A 618 -8.23 9.53 -20.15
C ALA A 618 -7.48 8.76 -21.24
N THR A 619 -6.25 9.17 -21.50
CA THR A 619 -5.35 8.52 -22.45
C THR A 619 -4.04 8.14 -21.77
N ALA A 620 -3.56 6.94 -22.05
CA ALA A 620 -2.28 6.44 -21.54
C ALA A 620 -1.10 7.27 -22.10
N ILE A 621 -0.19 7.71 -21.23
CA ILE A 621 0.92 8.60 -21.62
C ILE A 621 2.18 7.76 -21.90
N PRO A 622 2.97 8.06 -22.96
CA PRO A 622 4.24 7.39 -23.28
C PRO A 622 5.33 7.40 -22.19
N SER A 623 5.16 8.18 -21.12
CA SER A 623 6.05 8.22 -19.95
C SER A 623 5.57 7.36 -18.76
N GLY A 624 4.44 6.67 -18.92
CA GLY A 624 3.73 5.95 -17.86
C GLY A 624 2.64 6.80 -17.22
N GLY A 625 1.58 6.14 -16.74
CA GLY A 625 0.38 6.79 -16.20
C GLY A 625 -0.67 7.13 -17.27
N PHE A 626 -1.59 8.04 -16.94
CA PHE A 626 -2.65 8.50 -17.83
C PHE A 626 -2.90 10.01 -17.66
N CYS A 627 -3.41 10.64 -18.71
CA CYS A 627 -3.84 12.04 -18.70
C CYS A 627 -5.36 12.09 -18.85
N ILE A 628 -6.07 12.79 -17.96
CA ILE A 628 -7.52 12.98 -18.05
C ILE A 628 -7.79 14.05 -19.12
N GLU A 629 -8.53 13.69 -20.15
CA GLU A 629 -8.87 14.56 -21.28
C GLU A 629 -10.20 15.27 -21.06
N SER A 630 -11.22 14.52 -20.64
CA SER A 630 -12.57 15.04 -20.45
C SER A 630 -13.33 14.36 -19.32
N CYS A 631 -14.38 15.05 -18.85
CA CYS A 631 -15.38 14.53 -17.91
C CYS A 631 -16.78 14.69 -18.51
N HIS A 632 -17.58 13.64 -18.44
CA HIS A 632 -18.97 13.61 -18.93
C HIS A 632 -19.92 13.43 -17.76
N PHE A 633 -20.62 14.50 -17.39
CA PHE A 633 -21.38 14.55 -16.14
C PHE A 633 -22.70 13.81 -16.18
N TRP A 634 -23.11 13.24 -15.04
CA TRP A 634 -24.42 12.60 -14.87
C TRP A 634 -25.60 13.58 -14.98
N SER A 635 -25.40 14.84 -14.62
CA SER A 635 -26.38 15.93 -14.74
C SER A 635 -25.72 17.31 -14.61
N ASP A 636 -26.49 18.37 -14.85
CA ASP A 636 -26.05 19.76 -14.61
C ASP A 636 -25.70 20.05 -13.14
N SER A 637 -26.38 19.40 -12.19
CA SER A 637 -26.06 19.56 -10.76
C SER A 637 -24.71 18.95 -10.40
N HIS A 638 -24.38 17.78 -10.97
CA HIS A 638 -23.05 17.18 -10.82
C HIS A 638 -21.97 18.04 -11.45
N LYS A 639 -22.25 18.62 -12.62
CA LYS A 639 -21.35 19.59 -13.26
C LYS A 639 -21.07 20.78 -12.35
N GLN A 640 -22.12 21.40 -11.80
CA GLN A 640 -21.96 22.57 -10.93
C GLN A 640 -21.13 22.24 -9.69
N PHE A 641 -21.39 21.10 -9.04
CA PHE A 641 -20.60 20.64 -7.92
C PHE A 641 -19.13 20.38 -8.29
N TRP A 642 -18.89 19.77 -9.46
CA TRP A 642 -17.55 19.43 -9.92
C TRP A 642 -16.72 20.65 -10.34
N ILE A 643 -17.34 21.70 -10.90
CA ILE A 643 -16.64 22.92 -11.33
C ILE A 643 -15.86 23.54 -10.17
N ASP A 644 -16.48 23.55 -8.98
CA ASP A 644 -15.91 24.11 -7.76
C ASP A 644 -14.98 23.12 -7.03
N HIS A 645 -14.84 21.89 -7.53
CA HIS A 645 -14.07 20.83 -6.90
C HIS A 645 -12.57 20.91 -7.23
N SER A 646 -11.71 20.63 -6.25
CA SER A 646 -10.24 20.72 -6.37
C SER A 646 -9.61 19.79 -7.43
N PHE A 647 -10.36 18.75 -7.86
CA PHE A 647 -9.98 17.86 -8.96
C PHE A 647 -10.07 18.52 -10.35
N ASN A 648 -10.77 19.65 -10.46
CA ASN A 648 -10.89 20.40 -11.70
C ASN A 648 -9.63 21.22 -11.99
N GLN A 649 -8.64 20.60 -12.65
CA GLN A 649 -7.42 21.25 -13.15
C GLN A 649 -7.49 21.42 -14.68
N GLY A 650 -8.56 22.04 -15.20
CA GLY A 650 -8.64 22.40 -16.64
C GLY A 650 -9.11 21.27 -17.57
N ILE A 651 -9.88 20.30 -17.05
CA ILE A 651 -10.43 19.18 -17.83
C ILE A 651 -11.60 19.68 -18.71
N LYS A 652 -11.64 19.27 -19.99
CA LYS A 652 -12.76 19.60 -20.91
C LYS A 652 -14.03 18.86 -20.46
N TYR A 653 -15.22 19.42 -20.72
CA TYR A 653 -16.44 18.79 -20.22
C TYR A 653 -17.66 18.96 -21.10
N ASP A 654 -18.56 17.98 -21.02
CA ASP A 654 -19.90 17.97 -21.61
C ASP A 654 -20.91 17.41 -20.59
N VAL A 655 -22.18 17.80 -20.71
CA VAL A 655 -23.26 17.32 -19.84
C VAL A 655 -24.01 16.18 -20.52
N LEU A 656 -24.17 15.05 -19.83
CA LEU A 656 -25.06 13.98 -20.29
C LEU A 656 -26.47 14.25 -19.76
N CYS A 657 -27.40 14.66 -20.62
CA CYS A 657 -28.79 14.83 -20.22
C CYS A 657 -29.47 13.46 -19.99
N HIS A 658 -30.18 13.33 -18.87
CA HIS A 658 -31.11 12.24 -18.63
C HIS A 658 -32.52 12.80 -18.41
N PRO A 659 -33.57 12.26 -19.06
CA PRO A 659 -34.94 12.54 -18.67
C PRO A 659 -35.21 11.85 -17.33
N LEU A 660 -35.63 12.61 -16.31
CA LEU A 660 -36.20 12.03 -15.10
C LEU A 660 -37.41 11.17 -15.50
N LYS A 661 -37.41 9.90 -15.11
CA LYS A 661 -38.59 9.05 -15.28
C LYS A 661 -39.61 9.46 -14.21
N LEU A 662 -40.46 10.43 -14.56
CA LEU A 662 -41.56 10.93 -13.73
C LEU A 662 -42.66 9.86 -13.60
N ILE A 663 -42.50 8.95 -12.64
CA ILE A 663 -43.61 8.10 -12.22
C ILE A 663 -43.53 7.94 -10.71
N CYS A 664 -44.26 8.76 -9.95
CA CYS A 664 -44.60 8.48 -8.56
C CYS A 664 -45.97 9.10 -8.24
N ASP A 665 -46.83 8.32 -7.58
CA ASP A 665 -48.05 8.86 -6.98
C ASP A 665 -47.67 9.76 -5.79
N HIS A 666 -47.99 11.05 -5.88
CA HIS A 666 -47.73 12.03 -4.84
C HIS A 666 -48.84 12.11 -3.78
N ASN A 667 -49.93 11.35 -3.94
CA ASN A 667 -51.10 11.40 -3.07
C ASN A 667 -50.91 10.62 -1.77
N ASP A 668 -50.16 9.51 -1.80
CA ASP A 668 -49.80 8.74 -0.60
C ASP A 668 -48.29 8.57 -0.47
N PRO A 669 -47.60 9.55 0.15
CA PRO A 669 -46.16 9.47 0.31
C PRO A 669 -45.66 8.36 1.21
N ILE A 670 -46.50 7.90 2.14
CA ILE A 670 -46.12 6.88 3.12
C ILE A 670 -46.06 5.51 2.44
N SER A 671 -47.10 5.12 1.70
CA SER A 671 -47.10 3.83 1.01
C SER A 671 -46.08 3.79 -0.14
N THR A 672 -45.92 4.88 -0.88
CA THR A 672 -44.92 4.99 -1.95
C THR A 672 -43.51 4.85 -1.40
N MET A 673 -43.14 5.62 -0.36
CA MET A 673 -41.80 5.53 0.25
C MET A 673 -41.51 4.13 0.81
N LYS A 674 -42.50 3.51 1.47
CA LYS A 674 -42.40 2.14 1.98
C LYS A 674 -42.17 1.13 0.86
N THR A 675 -42.91 1.23 -0.25
CA THR A 675 -42.80 0.33 -1.39
C THR A 675 -41.44 0.48 -2.07
N LEU A 676 -41.00 1.71 -2.31
CA LEU A 676 -39.70 2.00 -2.91
C LEU A 676 -38.54 1.48 -2.05
N LEU A 677 -38.58 1.69 -0.72
CA LEU A 677 -37.57 1.12 0.18
C LEU A 677 -37.58 -0.41 0.19
N GLN A 678 -38.76 -1.05 0.14
CA GLN A 678 -38.85 -2.50 0.04
C GLN A 678 -38.25 -3.02 -1.27
N GLN A 679 -38.52 -2.34 -2.39
CA GLN A 679 -37.94 -2.65 -3.69
C GLN A 679 -36.42 -2.42 -3.70
N ALA A 680 -35.94 -1.32 -3.13
CA ALA A 680 -34.51 -1.04 -2.98
C ALA A 680 -33.79 -2.14 -2.20
N ILE A 681 -34.36 -2.56 -1.07
CA ILE A 681 -33.83 -3.70 -0.31
C ILE A 681 -33.86 -4.96 -1.19
N ALA A 682 -34.99 -5.29 -1.81
CA ALA A 682 -35.12 -6.47 -2.66
C ALA A 682 -34.13 -6.51 -3.83
N LYS A 683 -33.83 -5.38 -4.47
CA LYS A 683 -32.78 -5.29 -5.51
C LYS A 683 -31.40 -5.62 -4.94
N GLN A 684 -31.08 -5.08 -3.75
CA GLN A 684 -29.78 -5.23 -3.11
C GLN A 684 -29.57 -6.60 -2.44
N VAL A 685 -30.63 -7.32 -2.09
CA VAL A 685 -30.55 -8.63 -1.41
C VAL A 685 -31.13 -9.82 -2.19
N GLY A 686 -31.89 -9.55 -3.26
CA GLY A 686 -32.65 -10.55 -4.04
C GLY A 686 -31.82 -11.69 -4.63
N PRO A 687 -30.61 -11.45 -5.16
CA PRO A 687 -29.77 -12.53 -5.69
C PRO A 687 -29.37 -13.57 -4.63
N LEU A 688 -29.31 -13.17 -3.35
CA LEU A 688 -28.95 -14.04 -2.23
C LEU A 688 -30.16 -14.80 -1.66
N SER A 689 -31.38 -14.34 -1.91
CA SER A 689 -32.61 -14.94 -1.37
C SER A 689 -33.01 -16.23 -2.11
N GLN A 690 -32.86 -16.28 -3.43
CA GLN A 690 -33.20 -17.46 -4.25
C GLN A 690 -32.31 -18.68 -3.96
N LEU A 691 -31.01 -18.44 -3.72
CA LEU A 691 -30.01 -19.48 -3.43
C LEU A 691 -30.17 -20.12 -2.05
N SER A 692 -30.72 -19.37 -1.11
CA SER A 692 -30.87 -19.82 0.27
C SER A 692 -31.98 -20.85 0.47
N ILE A 693 -32.99 -20.84 -0.40
CA ILE A 693 -34.07 -21.84 -0.46
C ILE A 693 -33.48 -23.21 -0.80
N GLN A 694 -32.41 -23.26 -1.62
CA GLN A 694 -31.71 -24.50 -1.95
C GLN A 694 -30.83 -25.01 -0.80
N LEU A 695 -30.33 -24.12 0.07
CA LEU A 695 -29.47 -24.47 1.21
C LEU A 695 -30.26 -24.87 2.47
N SER A 696 -31.50 -24.39 2.63
CA SER A 696 -32.39 -24.79 3.73
C SER A 696 -32.74 -26.28 3.71
N ASP A 697 -32.58 -26.94 2.55
CA ASP A 697 -32.78 -28.40 2.42
C ASP A 697 -31.62 -29.21 3.02
N PHE A 698 -30.44 -28.60 3.23
CA PHE A 698 -29.23 -29.29 3.70
C PHE A 698 -28.80 -28.93 5.12
N TYR A 699 -29.22 -27.78 5.66
CA TYR A 699 -28.81 -27.30 6.98
C TYR A 699 -30.01 -26.97 7.88
N SER A 700 -29.97 -27.42 9.14
CA SER A 700 -31.02 -27.16 10.14
C SER A 700 -31.17 -25.68 10.51
N CYS A 701 -30.16 -24.85 10.24
CA CYS A 701 -30.18 -23.40 10.36
C CYS A 701 -29.14 -22.79 9.39
N PRO A 702 -29.54 -22.29 8.21
CA PRO A 702 -28.60 -21.74 7.24
C PRO A 702 -27.92 -20.45 7.78
N PRO A 703 -26.62 -20.26 7.50
CA PRO A 703 -25.88 -19.08 7.96
C PRO A 703 -26.45 -17.80 7.34
N ALA A 704 -26.53 -16.72 8.14
CA ALA A 704 -27.04 -15.45 7.65
C ALA A 704 -26.10 -14.86 6.58
N GLN A 705 -26.67 -14.51 5.44
CA GLN A 705 -25.96 -13.87 4.33
C GLN A 705 -26.01 -12.34 4.40
N ILE A 706 -26.97 -11.80 5.16
CA ILE A 706 -27.31 -10.38 5.20
C ILE A 706 -27.35 -9.90 6.64
N GLY A 707 -26.67 -8.78 6.88
CA GLY A 707 -26.64 -8.06 8.15
C GLY A 707 -27.22 -6.66 8.01
N VAL A 708 -27.70 -6.10 9.12
CA VAL A 708 -28.10 -4.69 9.23
C VAL A 708 -27.26 -4.03 10.31
N LEU A 709 -26.60 -2.90 10.02
CA LEU A 709 -26.01 -2.08 11.08
C LEU A 709 -27.14 -1.43 11.89
N PHE A 710 -27.20 -1.77 13.18
CA PHE A 710 -28.41 -1.59 13.97
C PHE A 710 -28.12 -0.84 15.28
N SER A 711 -28.47 0.44 15.30
CA SER A 711 -28.43 1.29 16.50
C SER A 711 -29.74 1.29 17.28
N GLY A 712 -30.80 0.67 16.73
CA GLY A 712 -32.18 0.82 17.19
C GLY A 712 -32.80 2.19 16.86
N GLY A 713 -32.06 3.09 16.19
CA GLY A 713 -32.63 4.33 15.69
C GLY A 713 -33.69 4.10 14.62
N LEU A 714 -34.40 5.17 14.25
CA LEU A 714 -35.47 5.15 13.24
C LEU A 714 -35.02 4.44 11.95
N ASP A 715 -33.90 4.87 11.38
CA ASP A 715 -33.44 4.44 10.05
C ASP A 715 -33.12 2.94 10.01
N SER A 716 -32.29 2.46 10.94
CA SER A 716 -31.90 1.05 11.00
C SER A 716 -33.07 0.12 11.35
N THR A 717 -34.03 0.61 12.14
CA THR A 717 -35.20 -0.19 12.53
C THR A 717 -36.21 -0.32 11.40
N VAL A 718 -36.42 0.74 10.60
CA VAL A 718 -37.23 0.66 9.38
C VAL A 718 -36.57 -0.31 8.39
N ILE A 719 -35.26 -0.18 8.14
CA ILE A 719 -34.54 -1.12 7.25
C ILE A 719 -34.70 -2.56 7.72
N ALA A 720 -34.47 -2.84 9.01
CA ALA A 720 -34.64 -4.19 9.55
C ALA A 720 -36.08 -4.71 9.34
N ALA A 721 -37.10 -3.92 9.69
CA ALA A 721 -38.50 -4.31 9.55
C ALA A 721 -38.97 -4.53 8.10
N LEU A 722 -38.37 -3.81 7.14
CA LEU A 722 -38.63 -4.01 5.72
C LEU A 722 -37.86 -5.20 5.16
N THR A 723 -36.64 -5.45 5.64
CA THR A 723 -35.83 -6.63 5.28
C THR A 723 -36.55 -7.93 5.66
N ASP A 724 -37.24 -7.96 6.81
CA ASP A 724 -38.11 -9.06 7.24
C ASP A 724 -39.23 -9.38 6.24
N ARG A 725 -39.68 -8.41 5.44
CA ARG A 725 -40.73 -8.63 4.43
C ARG A 725 -40.20 -9.17 3.10
N VAL A 726 -38.90 -9.01 2.85
CA VAL A 726 -38.24 -9.36 1.58
C VAL A 726 -37.60 -10.74 1.64
N LEU A 727 -37.05 -11.10 2.80
CA LEU A 727 -36.28 -12.34 2.98
C LEU A 727 -37.06 -13.35 3.81
N THR A 728 -36.80 -14.64 3.57
CA THR A 728 -37.29 -15.76 4.40
C THR A 728 -36.25 -16.27 5.40
N LEU A 729 -35.00 -15.79 5.31
CA LEU A 729 -33.86 -16.25 6.10
C LEU A 729 -33.68 -15.57 7.46
N VAL A 730 -32.66 -16.05 8.20
CA VAL A 730 -32.10 -15.39 9.38
C VAL A 730 -31.62 -13.99 9.01
N ILE A 731 -32.05 -12.99 9.78
CA ILE A 731 -31.56 -11.61 9.65
C ILE A 731 -30.69 -11.31 10.86
N GLU A 732 -29.44 -10.94 10.58
CA GLU A 732 -28.52 -10.47 11.60
C GLU A 732 -28.60 -8.95 11.73
N ILE A 733 -28.67 -8.47 12.96
CA ILE A 733 -28.66 -7.04 13.28
C ILE A 733 -27.50 -6.77 14.24
N MET A 734 -26.68 -5.77 13.93
CA MET A 734 -25.36 -5.60 14.55
C MET A 734 -25.27 -4.26 15.29
N CYS A 735 -25.12 -4.31 16.60
CA CYS A 735 -25.05 -3.13 17.46
C CYS A 735 -23.68 -3.04 18.15
N CYS A 736 -22.99 -1.91 18.02
CA CYS A 736 -21.65 -1.69 18.56
C CYS A 736 -21.64 -0.65 19.68
N THR A 737 -20.88 -0.93 20.74
CA THR A 737 -20.65 0.00 21.85
C THR A 737 -19.20 -0.03 22.32
N PHE A 738 -18.78 1.07 22.94
CA PHE A 738 -17.42 1.24 23.47
C PHE A 738 -17.46 1.44 24.98
N SER A 739 -16.55 0.75 25.68
CA SER A 739 -16.46 0.76 27.14
C SER A 739 -15.05 1.14 27.62
N LYS A 740 -14.94 1.80 28.78
CA LYS A 740 -13.68 2.00 29.51
C LYS A 740 -13.50 0.84 30.50
N ASN A 741 -12.31 0.23 30.58
CA ASN A 741 -12.08 -0.98 31.37
C ASN A 741 -11.67 -0.68 32.84
N ASN A 742 -12.15 -1.53 33.76
CA ASN A 742 -12.14 -1.42 35.23
C ASN A 742 -10.85 -1.93 35.93
N ASN A 743 -9.67 -1.38 35.66
CA ASN A 743 -8.43 -1.82 36.33
C ASN A 743 -7.77 -0.76 37.24
N SER A 744 -8.54 -0.14 38.13
CA SER A 744 -8.01 0.51 39.33
C SER A 744 -9.02 0.39 40.47
N THR A 745 -8.59 -0.18 41.60
CA THR A 745 -9.36 -0.47 42.83
C THR A 745 -9.77 0.77 43.63
N SER A 746 -10.11 1.86 42.96
CA SER A 746 -10.76 3.03 43.53
C SER A 746 -11.48 3.75 42.39
N ASP A 747 -12.76 4.08 42.62
CA ASP A 747 -13.69 4.80 41.74
C ASP A 747 -14.60 3.96 40.83
N GLN A 748 -15.71 3.49 41.42
CA GLN A 748 -16.94 3.14 40.70
C GLN A 748 -17.57 4.39 40.06
N LEU A 749 -17.09 4.79 38.89
CA LEU A 749 -17.67 5.96 38.20
C LEU A 749 -17.86 5.78 36.69
N TYR A 750 -18.04 4.56 36.14
CA TYR A 750 -18.43 4.40 34.73
C TYR A 750 -19.37 3.20 34.44
N ALA A 751 -20.28 3.41 33.49
CA ALA A 751 -21.48 2.61 33.19
C ALA A 751 -21.21 1.40 32.26
N SER A 752 -21.97 0.31 32.43
CA SER A 752 -21.92 -0.93 31.63
C SER A 752 -22.03 -0.65 30.12
N PRO A 753 -21.47 -1.50 29.22
CA PRO A 753 -21.78 -1.47 27.78
C PRO A 753 -23.30 -1.50 27.51
N ASP A 754 -24.05 -2.22 28.36
CA ASP A 754 -25.52 -2.30 28.31
C ASP A 754 -26.22 -0.96 28.56
N ASP A 755 -25.54 -0.02 29.25
CA ASP A 755 -26.07 1.32 29.51
C ASP A 755 -25.83 2.28 28.33
N ALA A 756 -25.14 1.85 27.27
CA ALA A 756 -24.91 2.70 26.12
C ALA A 756 -26.24 3.09 25.46
N PRO A 757 -26.45 4.38 25.11
CA PRO A 757 -27.75 4.80 24.60
C PRO A 757 -28.20 4.03 23.34
N ASP A 758 -27.29 3.72 22.41
CA ASP A 758 -27.65 2.92 21.22
C ASP A 758 -27.88 1.44 21.57
N ARG A 759 -27.27 0.91 22.63
CA ARG A 759 -27.53 -0.47 23.09
C ARG A 759 -28.92 -0.60 23.68
N GLN A 760 -29.32 0.34 24.54
CA GLN A 760 -30.68 0.37 25.10
C GLN A 760 -31.73 0.51 23.99
N THR A 761 -31.45 1.39 23.02
CA THR A 761 -32.34 1.63 21.88
C THR A 761 -32.41 0.40 20.95
N ALA A 762 -31.28 -0.28 20.72
CA ALA A 762 -31.24 -1.51 19.94
C ALA A 762 -32.03 -2.64 20.63
N LEU A 763 -31.88 -2.82 21.94
CA LEU A 763 -32.62 -3.83 22.69
C LEU A 763 -34.13 -3.57 22.65
N SER A 764 -34.58 -2.32 22.87
CA SER A 764 -36.00 -1.99 22.82
C SER A 764 -36.61 -2.16 21.42
N SER A 765 -35.89 -1.73 20.39
CA SER A 765 -36.33 -1.85 18.99
C SER A 765 -36.28 -3.30 18.48
N PHE A 766 -35.35 -4.11 18.99
CA PHE A 766 -35.32 -5.55 18.75
C PHE A 766 -36.56 -6.25 19.31
N GLU A 767 -37.04 -5.86 20.49
CA GLU A 767 -38.29 -6.38 21.05
C GLU A 767 -39.52 -5.97 20.23
N ASP A 768 -39.54 -4.76 19.64
CA ASP A 768 -40.57 -4.38 18.65
C ASP A 768 -40.55 -5.31 17.42
N LEU A 769 -39.37 -5.58 16.87
CA LEU A 769 -39.20 -6.50 15.72
C LEU A 769 -39.63 -7.93 16.05
N ARG A 770 -39.31 -8.43 17.25
CA ARG A 770 -39.74 -9.76 17.73
C ARG A 770 -41.24 -9.85 17.91
N ARG A 771 -41.87 -8.85 18.52
CA ARG A 771 -43.32 -8.81 18.72
C ARG A 771 -44.07 -8.83 17.39
N ARG A 772 -43.55 -8.11 16.39
CA ARG A 772 -44.17 -8.01 15.07
C ARG A 772 -44.10 -9.32 14.27
N ASN A 773 -42.98 -10.02 14.31
CA ASN A 773 -42.85 -11.32 13.66
C ASN A 773 -42.20 -12.35 14.60
N PRO A 774 -43.00 -13.00 15.47
CA PRO A 774 -42.49 -13.97 16.44
C PRO A 774 -41.85 -15.21 15.79
N ASN A 775 -42.24 -15.52 14.55
CA ASN A 775 -41.72 -16.66 13.80
C ASN A 775 -40.38 -16.36 13.10
N ARG A 776 -39.98 -15.09 13.01
CA ARG A 776 -38.70 -14.68 12.40
C ARG A 776 -37.51 -15.05 13.29
N HIS A 777 -36.47 -15.54 12.64
CA HIS A 777 -35.16 -15.75 13.23
C HIS A 777 -34.35 -14.45 13.19
N TRP A 778 -34.36 -13.73 14.31
CA TRP A 778 -33.53 -12.55 14.48
C TRP A 778 -32.30 -12.87 15.32
N HIS A 779 -31.13 -12.46 14.84
CA HIS A 779 -29.85 -12.57 15.54
C HIS A 779 -29.32 -11.17 15.84
N LEU A 780 -29.45 -10.73 17.09
CA LEU A 780 -28.89 -9.47 17.56
C LEU A 780 -27.47 -9.71 18.08
N ILE A 781 -26.49 -9.11 17.40
CA ILE A 781 -25.07 -9.21 17.72
C ILE A 781 -24.66 -7.94 18.46
N LEU A 782 -24.19 -8.11 19.69
CA LEU A 782 -23.78 -7.06 20.60
C LEU A 782 -22.25 -7.02 20.67
N ALA A 783 -21.65 -6.11 19.90
CA ALA A 783 -20.21 -5.87 19.93
C ALA A 783 -19.86 -4.93 21.10
N ASP A 784 -19.10 -5.44 22.07
CA ASP A 784 -18.63 -4.71 23.24
C ASP A 784 -17.12 -4.46 23.07
N VAL A 785 -16.75 -3.26 22.62
CA VAL A 785 -15.39 -2.94 22.23
C VAL A 785 -14.60 -2.37 23.40
N THR A 786 -13.41 -2.93 23.64
CA THR A 786 -12.48 -2.44 24.66
C THR A 786 -11.59 -1.31 24.13
N ILE A 787 -11.06 -0.45 25.01
CA ILE A 787 -10.08 0.58 24.64
C ILE A 787 -8.86 -0.03 23.92
N ARG A 788 -8.42 -1.22 24.35
CA ARG A 788 -7.26 -1.90 23.76
C ARG A 788 -7.54 -2.30 22.31
N GLU A 789 -8.69 -2.92 22.04
CA GLU A 789 -9.09 -3.24 20.67
C GLU A 789 -9.21 -1.99 19.82
N LEU A 790 -9.85 -0.95 20.34
CA LEU A 790 -10.00 0.34 19.67
C LEU A 790 -8.64 0.90 19.23
N LYS A 791 -7.69 1.02 20.17
CA LYS A 791 -6.35 1.58 19.89
C LYS A 791 -5.61 0.78 18.83
N ASN A 792 -5.67 -0.56 18.90
CA ASN A 792 -5.05 -1.44 17.93
C ASN A 792 -5.70 -1.28 16.54
N ALA A 793 -7.03 -1.37 16.45
CA ALA A 793 -7.74 -1.23 15.18
C ALA A 793 -7.55 0.14 14.55
N ARG A 794 -7.53 1.23 15.35
CA ARG A 794 -7.26 2.58 14.86
C ARG A 794 -5.88 2.66 14.20
N ARG A 795 -4.84 2.23 14.90
CA ARG A 795 -3.44 2.31 14.44
C ARG A 795 -3.19 1.39 13.24
N ASP A 796 -3.67 0.16 13.32
CA ASP A 796 -3.26 -0.91 12.39
C ASP A 796 -4.16 -0.96 11.14
N ARG A 797 -5.37 -0.40 11.21
CA ARG A 797 -6.37 -0.52 10.12
C ARG A 797 -7.05 0.80 9.77
N VAL A 798 -7.83 1.37 10.68
CA VAL A 798 -8.80 2.44 10.35
C VAL A 798 -8.10 3.69 9.79
N ARG A 799 -6.96 4.11 10.36
CA ARG A 799 -6.21 5.28 9.86
C ARG A 799 -5.80 5.18 8.39
N ALA A 800 -5.44 3.98 7.92
CA ALA A 800 -5.10 3.78 6.52
C ALA A 800 -6.34 3.85 5.62
N LEU A 801 -7.46 3.27 6.07
CA LEU A 801 -8.73 3.22 5.33
C LEU A 801 -9.44 4.59 5.25
N LEU A 802 -9.13 5.48 6.20
CA LEU A 802 -9.69 6.83 6.24
C LEU A 802 -9.30 7.65 5.01
N LYS A 803 -8.07 7.48 4.53
CA LYS A 803 -7.53 8.25 3.41
C LYS A 803 -8.32 7.99 2.12
N PRO A 804 -8.62 9.03 1.32
CA PRO A 804 -8.07 10.39 1.42
C PRO A 804 -8.93 11.38 2.23
N ALA A 805 -9.94 10.91 2.96
CA ALA A 805 -10.79 11.79 3.76
C ALA A 805 -9.94 12.57 4.80
N PRO A 806 -10.31 13.82 5.11
CA PRO A 806 -9.58 14.61 6.11
C PRO A 806 -9.53 13.90 7.46
N GLU A 807 -8.35 13.89 8.10
CA GLU A 807 -8.15 13.33 9.43
C GLU A 807 -8.75 14.26 10.52
N THR A 808 -10.08 14.34 10.57
CA THR A 808 -10.82 15.03 11.62
C THR A 808 -11.22 14.07 12.73
N VAL A 809 -11.45 14.59 13.93
CA VAL A 809 -11.99 13.81 15.07
C VAL A 809 -13.33 13.15 14.70
N LEU A 810 -14.16 13.84 13.90
CA LEU A 810 -15.44 13.31 13.44
C LEU A 810 -15.24 12.10 12.53
N ASN A 811 -14.39 12.24 11.51
CA ASN A 811 -14.11 11.16 10.55
C ASN A 811 -13.46 9.94 11.22
N ASP A 812 -12.51 10.14 12.13
CA ASP A 812 -11.89 9.05 12.88
C ASP A 812 -12.92 8.30 13.76
N SER A 813 -13.69 9.04 14.57
CA SER A 813 -14.65 8.42 15.51
C SER A 813 -15.81 7.70 14.80
N LEU A 814 -16.31 8.25 13.68
CA LEU A 814 -17.32 7.58 12.86
C LEU A 814 -16.75 6.32 12.20
N SER A 815 -15.55 6.41 11.61
CA SER A 815 -14.91 5.28 10.94
C SER A 815 -14.66 4.11 11.90
N ILE A 816 -14.19 4.39 13.11
CA ILE A 816 -13.96 3.37 14.13
C ILE A 816 -15.28 2.71 14.53
N ALA A 817 -16.32 3.51 14.79
CA ALA A 817 -17.63 2.98 15.14
C ALA A 817 -18.19 2.10 14.01
N PHE A 818 -18.08 2.55 12.76
CA PHE A 818 -18.51 1.78 11.58
C PHE A 818 -17.71 0.50 11.41
N TRP A 819 -16.38 0.55 11.55
CA TRP A 819 -15.49 -0.61 11.41
C TRP A 819 -15.86 -1.70 12.42
N PHE A 820 -15.97 -1.36 13.70
CA PHE A 820 -16.33 -2.35 14.72
C PHE A 820 -17.76 -2.89 14.59
N ALA A 821 -18.71 -2.07 14.11
CA ALA A 821 -20.06 -2.56 13.82
C ALA A 821 -20.06 -3.53 12.62
N ALA A 822 -19.35 -3.18 11.54
CA ALA A 822 -19.21 -4.01 10.35
C ALA A 822 -18.40 -5.28 10.57
N ARG A 823 -17.56 -5.35 11.61
CA ARG A 823 -16.86 -6.57 12.05
C ARG A 823 -17.81 -7.73 12.35
N GLY A 824 -19.05 -7.44 12.78
CA GLY A 824 -20.09 -8.43 13.05
C GLY A 824 -19.70 -9.49 14.08
N LYS A 825 -18.90 -9.10 15.07
CA LYS A 825 -18.37 -10.00 16.11
C LYS A 825 -18.78 -9.50 17.50
N GLY A 826 -19.41 -10.36 18.31
CA GLY A 826 -19.90 -9.99 19.64
C GLY A 826 -20.79 -11.04 20.30
N ARG A 827 -21.46 -10.66 21.39
CA ARG A 827 -22.43 -11.51 22.10
C ARG A 827 -23.73 -11.64 21.29
N LEU A 828 -24.26 -12.86 21.17
CA LEU A 828 -25.46 -13.14 20.39
C LEU A 828 -26.72 -13.20 21.27
N ILE A 829 -27.79 -12.55 20.83
CA ILE A 829 -29.16 -12.71 21.35
C ILE A 829 -30.05 -13.21 20.21
N CYS A 830 -30.62 -14.40 20.39
CA CYS A 830 -31.50 -15.06 19.42
C CYS A 830 -32.98 -14.89 19.80
N SER A 831 -33.88 -14.90 18.81
CA SER A 831 -35.33 -14.83 19.06
C SER A 831 -35.92 -16.12 19.66
N ARG A 832 -35.34 -17.30 19.39
CA ARG A 832 -35.81 -18.62 19.87
C ARG A 832 -35.04 -19.09 21.11
N LYS A 833 -35.77 -19.57 22.13
CA LYS A 833 -35.24 -20.19 23.37
C LYS A 833 -34.43 -21.49 23.14
N ILE A 834 -34.46 -22.06 21.93
CA ILE A 834 -33.88 -23.39 21.61
C ILE A 834 -32.38 -23.30 21.31
N CYS A 835 -31.88 -22.14 20.89
CA CYS A 835 -30.44 -21.91 20.81
C CYS A 835 -30.00 -21.57 22.24
N ASN A 836 -29.33 -22.48 22.93
CA ASN A 836 -28.62 -22.16 24.18
C ASN A 836 -27.92 -20.81 23.95
N GLU A 837 -28.22 -19.80 24.77
CA GLU A 837 -27.48 -18.54 24.80
C GLU A 837 -26.01 -18.91 24.95
N SER A 838 -25.31 -18.97 23.83
CA SER A 838 -23.92 -19.39 23.82
C SER A 838 -23.19 -18.32 24.59
N ARG A 839 -22.68 -18.64 25.78
CA ARG A 839 -21.83 -17.77 26.59
C ARG A 839 -20.51 -17.36 25.88
N GLY A 840 -20.35 -17.74 24.61
CA GLY A 840 -19.20 -17.47 23.76
C GLY A 840 -19.46 -16.36 22.73
N GLU A 841 -18.37 -15.90 22.15
CA GLU A 841 -18.33 -14.82 21.15
C GLU A 841 -18.78 -15.33 19.77
N TYR A 842 -19.79 -14.69 19.17
CA TYR A 842 -20.32 -15.02 17.85
C TYR A 842 -19.68 -14.15 16.76
N THR A 843 -19.44 -14.72 15.58
CA THR A 843 -18.97 -13.99 14.39
C THR A 843 -19.91 -14.25 13.23
N SER A 844 -20.47 -13.17 12.70
CA SER A 844 -21.39 -13.16 11.57
C SER A 844 -20.69 -13.58 10.26
N SER A 845 -21.39 -14.40 9.48
CA SER A 845 -21.03 -14.79 8.11
C SER A 845 -21.55 -13.82 7.04
N ALA A 846 -22.34 -12.81 7.42
CA ALA A 846 -23.01 -11.92 6.48
C ALA A 846 -22.00 -11.20 5.57
N LYS A 847 -22.27 -11.23 4.26
CA LYS A 847 -21.45 -10.61 3.23
C LYS A 847 -21.99 -9.27 2.78
N VAL A 848 -23.31 -9.08 2.87
CA VAL A 848 -23.96 -7.80 2.58
C VAL A 848 -24.44 -7.16 3.87
N ILE A 849 -24.11 -5.88 4.07
CA ILE A 849 -24.45 -5.11 5.25
C ILE A 849 -25.28 -3.90 4.85
N LEU A 850 -26.56 -3.91 5.23
CA LEU A 850 -27.50 -2.81 5.02
C LEU A 850 -27.24 -1.69 6.03
N THR A 851 -27.18 -0.44 5.56
CA THR A 851 -26.99 0.74 6.41
C THR A 851 -28.10 1.77 6.21
N GLY A 852 -28.38 2.56 7.25
CA GLY A 852 -29.32 3.69 7.20
C GLY A 852 -28.73 4.98 6.60
N THR A 853 -27.54 4.92 6.00
CA THR A 853 -26.85 6.08 5.41
C THR A 853 -27.70 6.68 4.28
N GLY A 854 -27.77 8.02 4.19
CA GLY A 854 -28.56 8.74 3.19
C GLY A 854 -29.94 9.19 3.69
N ALA A 855 -30.46 8.61 4.78
CA ALA A 855 -31.74 9.03 5.33
C ALA A 855 -31.70 10.43 5.97
N ASP A 856 -30.60 10.77 6.67
CA ASP A 856 -30.46 12.06 7.33
C ASP A 856 -30.33 13.22 6.34
N GLU A 857 -29.53 13.01 5.29
CA GLU A 857 -29.21 13.98 4.23
C GLU A 857 -30.43 14.33 3.38
N GLN A 858 -31.37 13.39 3.19
CA GLN A 858 -32.56 13.60 2.36
C GLN A 858 -33.80 14.06 3.16
N LEU A 859 -33.91 13.66 4.42
CA LEU A 859 -35.10 13.87 5.25
C LEU A 859 -34.87 14.80 6.44
N ALA A 860 -33.84 15.64 6.35
CA ALA A 860 -33.49 16.65 7.35
C ALA A 860 -33.29 16.09 8.77
N GLY A 861 -32.48 15.04 8.92
CA GLY A 861 -32.30 14.33 10.20
C GLY A 861 -31.30 14.94 11.18
N TYR A 862 -30.33 15.73 10.71
CA TYR A 862 -29.30 16.33 11.55
C TYR A 862 -29.78 17.57 12.31
N SER A 863 -29.25 17.79 13.52
CA SER A 863 -29.57 18.98 14.32
C SER A 863 -29.15 20.30 13.65
N ARG A 864 -28.16 20.27 12.74
CA ARG A 864 -27.77 21.43 11.93
C ARG A 864 -28.87 21.86 10.96
N HIS A 865 -29.67 20.92 10.45
CA HIS A 865 -30.79 21.23 9.55
C HIS A 865 -31.84 22.09 10.25
N ARG A 866 -32.17 21.75 11.49
CA ARG A 866 -33.04 22.56 12.35
C ARG A 866 -32.48 23.97 12.55
N LYS A 867 -31.19 24.09 12.85
CA LYS A 867 -30.55 25.41 13.00
C LYS A 867 -30.58 26.25 11.72
N ILE A 868 -30.44 25.62 10.56
CA ILE A 868 -30.53 26.31 9.26
C ILE A 868 -31.96 26.76 9.02
N PHE A 869 -32.95 25.89 9.25
CA PHE A 869 -34.36 26.24 9.15
C PHE A 869 -34.74 27.41 10.07
N GLU A 870 -34.34 27.37 11.34
CA GLU A 870 -34.61 28.42 12.33
C GLU A 870 -33.99 29.77 11.94
N ARG A 871 -32.83 29.77 11.27
CA ARG A 871 -32.09 30.99 10.92
C ARG A 871 -32.43 31.55 9.54
N HIS A 872 -32.69 30.68 8.58
CA HIS A 872 -32.72 31.01 7.15
C HIS A 872 -33.95 30.43 6.42
N GLY A 873 -34.85 29.76 7.13
CA GLY A 873 -36.12 29.26 6.59
C GLY A 873 -36.02 27.98 5.75
N ALA A 874 -37.15 27.60 5.17
CA ALA A 874 -37.34 26.36 4.42
C ALA A 874 -36.49 26.28 3.13
N GLU A 875 -36.37 27.37 2.38
CA GLU A 875 -35.61 27.42 1.12
C GLU A 875 -34.12 27.17 1.34
N ALA A 876 -33.55 27.75 2.40
CA ALA A 876 -32.16 27.53 2.78
C ALA A 876 -31.92 26.08 3.21
N LEU A 877 -32.87 25.47 3.95
CA LEU A 877 -32.79 24.06 4.30
C LEU A 877 -32.84 23.16 3.05
N GLN A 878 -33.77 23.40 2.13
CA GLN A 878 -33.85 22.61 0.89
C GLN A 878 -32.56 22.71 0.06
N SER A 879 -31.94 23.90 0.02
CA SER A 879 -30.65 24.12 -0.63
C SER A 879 -29.53 23.33 0.06
N GLU A 880 -29.46 23.35 1.39
CA GLU A 880 -28.48 22.59 2.17
C GLU A 880 -28.60 21.08 1.92
N LEU A 881 -29.82 20.52 1.99
CA LEU A 881 -30.04 19.08 1.76
C LEU A 881 -29.61 18.67 0.34
N SER A 882 -29.85 19.54 -0.65
CA SER A 882 -29.42 19.31 -2.03
C SER A 882 -27.90 19.30 -2.18
N LEU A 883 -27.21 20.23 -1.50
CA LEU A 883 -25.74 20.28 -1.46
C LEU A 883 -25.14 19.08 -0.70
N GLU A 884 -25.78 18.62 0.38
CA GLU A 884 -25.36 17.42 1.11
C GLU A 884 -25.45 16.17 0.24
N MET A 885 -26.53 16.01 -0.52
CA MET A 885 -26.69 14.89 -1.44
C MET A 885 -25.65 14.91 -2.57
N LEU A 886 -25.29 16.09 -3.11
CA LEU A 886 -24.23 16.20 -4.11
C LEU A 886 -22.84 15.86 -3.56
N GLY A 887 -22.58 16.19 -2.28
CA GLY A 887 -21.29 15.96 -1.62
C GLY A 887 -21.19 14.65 -0.82
N ILE A 888 -22.22 13.79 -0.85
CA ILE A 888 -22.31 12.61 0.03
C ILE A 888 -21.22 11.57 -0.27
N SER A 889 -20.80 11.47 -1.55
CA SER A 889 -19.77 10.54 -2.02
C SER A 889 -18.44 10.73 -1.29
N GLU A 890 -18.01 11.98 -1.15
CA GLU A 890 -16.70 12.34 -0.59
C GLU A 890 -16.74 12.47 0.92
N ARG A 891 -17.87 12.94 1.48
CA ARG A 891 -18.02 13.15 2.93
C ARG A 891 -18.23 11.85 3.70
N ASN A 892 -19.06 10.96 3.16
CA ASN A 892 -19.51 9.76 3.87
C ASN A 892 -19.15 8.47 3.10
N LEU A 893 -19.65 8.31 1.88
CA LEU A 893 -19.72 7.00 1.23
C LEU A 893 -18.36 6.41 0.87
N GLY A 894 -17.42 7.21 0.35
CA GLY A 894 -16.08 6.74 0.02
C GLY A 894 -15.33 6.18 1.24
N ARG A 895 -15.42 6.88 2.38
CA ARG A 895 -14.87 6.42 3.66
C ARG A 895 -15.59 5.17 4.15
N ASP A 896 -16.91 5.19 4.20
CA ASP A 896 -17.72 4.12 4.79
C ASP A 896 -17.58 2.82 3.99
N ASP A 897 -17.52 2.88 2.65
CA ASP A 897 -17.30 1.74 1.77
C ASP A 897 -15.95 1.06 2.04
N ARG A 898 -14.86 1.83 2.20
CA ARG A 898 -13.53 1.30 2.54
C ARG A 898 -13.48 0.68 3.93
N ILE A 899 -14.20 1.27 4.87
CA ILE A 899 -14.28 0.79 6.25
C ILE A 899 -15.02 -0.55 6.34
N VAL A 900 -16.18 -0.67 5.68
CA VAL A 900 -16.96 -1.92 5.68
C VAL A 900 -16.22 -3.01 4.90
N SER A 901 -15.61 -2.64 3.77
CA SER A 901 -14.91 -3.57 2.90
C SER A 901 -13.65 -4.20 3.50
N ASP A 902 -13.02 -3.60 4.51
CA ASP A 902 -11.87 -4.22 5.22
C ASP A 902 -12.24 -5.55 5.91
N HIS A 903 -13.54 -5.82 6.09
CA HIS A 903 -14.07 -7.08 6.60
C HIS A 903 -14.48 -8.08 5.50
N GLY A 904 -14.19 -7.79 4.22
CA GLY A 904 -14.65 -8.59 3.08
C GLY A 904 -16.18 -8.61 2.98
N ARG A 905 -16.79 -7.46 3.25
CA ARG A 905 -18.24 -7.24 3.26
C ARG A 905 -18.60 -6.04 2.41
N GLN A 906 -19.78 -6.09 1.83
CA GLN A 906 -20.30 -5.05 0.97
C GLN A 906 -21.34 -4.20 1.70
N ALA A 907 -21.15 -2.88 1.70
CA ALA A 907 -22.16 -1.96 2.16
C ALA A 907 -23.28 -1.81 1.10
N ALA A 908 -24.52 -1.79 1.58
CA ALA A 908 -25.73 -1.61 0.79
C ALA A 908 -26.61 -0.51 1.42
N HIS A 909 -27.06 0.44 0.60
CA HIS A 909 -27.68 1.69 1.06
C HIS A 909 -29.10 1.85 0.48
N PRO A 910 -30.15 1.29 1.11
CA PRO A 910 -31.51 1.36 0.57
C PRO A 910 -32.05 2.78 0.36
N PHE A 911 -31.64 3.73 1.20
CA PHE A 911 -32.03 5.13 1.06
C PHE A 911 -31.36 5.85 -0.12
N LEU A 912 -30.31 5.27 -0.68
CA LEU A 912 -29.56 5.79 -1.82
C LEU A 912 -29.86 5.01 -3.12
N ASP A 913 -30.88 4.14 -3.11
CA ASP A 913 -31.42 3.59 -4.35
C ASP A 913 -31.99 4.73 -5.19
N GLU A 914 -31.69 4.71 -6.49
CA GLU A 914 -32.02 5.83 -7.37
C GLU A 914 -33.53 6.13 -7.42
N ASP A 915 -34.40 5.11 -7.34
CA ASP A 915 -35.85 5.36 -7.32
C ASP A 915 -36.29 6.03 -6.01
N VAL A 916 -35.63 5.71 -4.89
CA VAL A 916 -35.87 6.35 -3.58
C VAL A 916 -35.38 7.79 -3.60
N THR A 917 -34.17 8.04 -4.11
CA THR A 917 -33.60 9.40 -4.17
C THR A 917 -34.39 10.30 -5.11
N ASP A 918 -34.78 9.80 -6.29
CA ASP A 918 -35.56 10.55 -7.27
C ASP A 918 -36.93 10.92 -6.68
N TYR A 919 -37.57 9.97 -5.99
CA TYR A 919 -38.83 10.22 -5.31
C TYR A 919 -38.70 11.30 -4.22
N LEU A 920 -37.73 11.18 -3.31
CA LEU A 920 -37.54 12.15 -2.24
C LEU A 920 -37.15 13.54 -2.76
N ALA A 921 -36.40 13.60 -3.86
CA ALA A 921 -36.07 14.85 -4.54
C ALA A 921 -37.32 15.51 -5.16
N SER A 922 -38.28 14.72 -5.66
CA SER A 922 -39.54 15.21 -6.24
C SER A 922 -40.55 15.75 -5.21
N LEU A 923 -40.43 15.35 -3.94
CA LEU A 923 -41.33 15.79 -2.88
C LEU A 923 -40.98 17.20 -2.37
N SER A 924 -42.02 18.01 -2.13
CA SER A 924 -41.89 19.27 -1.40
C SER A 924 -41.36 19.04 0.01
N LEU A 925 -40.64 20.03 0.56
CA LEU A 925 -40.00 19.92 1.87
C LEU A 925 -41.00 19.60 2.99
N GLU A 926 -42.19 20.21 2.96
CA GLU A 926 -43.27 20.01 3.95
C GLU A 926 -43.77 18.56 4.04
N LYS A 927 -43.72 17.81 2.93
CA LYS A 927 -44.07 16.38 2.92
C LYS A 927 -43.00 15.51 3.59
N LYS A 928 -41.77 16.02 3.73
CA LYS A 928 -40.61 15.29 4.26
C LYS A 928 -40.35 15.61 5.74
N VAL A 929 -40.57 16.86 6.14
CA VAL A 929 -40.14 17.39 7.44
C VAL A 929 -41.08 18.52 7.91
N ASP A 930 -41.31 18.61 9.23
CA ASP A 930 -41.89 19.79 9.87
C ASP A 930 -41.06 20.19 11.09
N LEU A 931 -40.13 21.13 10.91
CA LEU A 931 -39.20 21.54 11.97
C LEU A 931 -39.81 22.55 12.96
N ASN A 932 -41.10 22.89 12.84
CA ASN A 932 -41.81 23.58 13.91
C ASN A 932 -42.19 22.63 15.05
N LEU A 933 -42.31 21.34 14.75
CA LEU A 933 -42.56 20.32 15.75
C LEU A 933 -41.33 20.06 16.64
N PRO A 934 -41.54 19.54 17.86
CA PRO A 934 -40.45 19.19 18.77
C PRO A 934 -39.44 18.21 18.16
N ARG A 935 -38.25 18.19 18.75
CA ARG A 935 -37.19 17.26 18.37
C ARG A 935 -37.64 15.82 18.62
N GLY A 936 -37.52 14.97 17.61
CA GLY A 936 -38.00 13.58 17.65
C GLY A 936 -39.38 13.39 17.03
N GLU A 937 -40.02 14.47 16.59
CA GLU A 937 -41.29 14.44 15.86
C GLU A 937 -41.14 15.07 14.48
N GLY A 938 -40.55 16.26 14.42
CA GLY A 938 -40.44 17.04 13.19
C GLY A 938 -39.40 16.55 12.18
N GLU A 939 -38.22 16.13 12.65
CA GLU A 939 -37.16 15.61 11.77
C GLU A 939 -37.57 14.27 11.17
N LYS A 940 -37.31 14.07 9.87
CA LYS A 940 -37.67 12.83 9.15
C LYS A 940 -39.14 12.43 9.27
N LEU A 941 -40.05 13.42 9.30
CA LEU A 941 -41.49 13.21 9.50
C LEU A 941 -42.06 12.11 8.60
N LEU A 942 -41.71 12.11 7.30
CA LEU A 942 -42.16 11.07 6.37
C LEU A 942 -41.72 9.66 6.82
N LEU A 943 -40.46 9.49 7.20
CA LEU A 943 -39.93 8.18 7.63
C LEU A 943 -40.50 7.75 8.99
N ARG A 944 -40.83 8.70 9.88
CA ARG A 944 -41.53 8.41 11.14
C ARG A 944 -42.94 7.89 10.87
N ASN A 945 -43.64 8.48 9.92
CA ASN A 945 -44.96 8.02 9.49
C ASN A 945 -44.88 6.64 8.82
N VAL A 946 -43.84 6.38 8.03
CA VAL A 946 -43.55 5.03 7.50
C VAL A 946 -43.31 4.04 8.65
N ALA A 947 -42.49 4.39 9.64
CA ALA A 947 -42.24 3.56 10.82
C ALA A 947 -43.52 3.28 11.62
N ALA A 948 -44.37 4.29 11.82
CA ALA A 948 -45.67 4.12 12.45
C ALA A 948 -46.60 3.19 11.64
N SER A 949 -46.62 3.29 10.31
CA SER A 949 -47.35 2.36 9.41
C SER A 949 -46.78 0.93 9.39
N LEU A 950 -45.63 0.73 10.04
CA LEU A 950 -44.98 -0.55 10.25
C LEU A 950 -45.12 -1.01 11.71
N ASP A 951 -45.95 -0.36 12.53
CA ASP A 951 -46.13 -0.63 13.96
C ASP A 951 -44.83 -0.51 14.79
N LEU A 952 -43.86 0.27 14.31
CA LEU A 952 -42.59 0.54 15.00
C LEU A 952 -42.73 1.77 15.91
N LEU A 953 -43.60 1.67 16.91
CA LEU A 953 -44.01 2.79 17.74
C LEU A 953 -42.84 3.45 18.49
N ILE A 954 -41.90 2.65 19.02
CA ILE A 954 -40.73 3.18 19.74
C ILE A 954 -39.82 3.94 18.76
N ALA A 955 -39.40 3.28 17.68
CA ALA A 955 -38.53 3.85 16.65
C ALA A 955 -39.10 5.14 16.04
N SER A 956 -40.42 5.20 15.81
CA SER A 956 -41.09 6.37 15.21
C SER A 956 -40.94 7.65 16.03
N ARG A 957 -40.70 7.56 17.34
CA ARG A 957 -40.64 8.71 18.28
C ARG A 957 -39.24 9.01 18.81
N LEU A 958 -38.25 8.20 18.44
CA LEU A 958 -36.89 8.38 18.96
C LEU A 958 -36.20 9.59 18.29
N PRO A 959 -35.63 10.52 19.08
CA PRO A 959 -34.87 11.62 18.53
C PRO A 959 -33.54 11.13 17.93
N LYS A 960 -33.09 11.76 16.85
CA LYS A 960 -31.81 11.40 16.21
C LYS A 960 -30.65 11.60 17.18
N ARG A 961 -29.81 10.57 17.28
CA ARG A 961 -28.49 10.60 17.92
C ARG A 961 -27.42 10.26 16.90
N ALA A 962 -26.29 10.96 16.91
CA ALA A 962 -25.17 10.59 16.04
C ALA A 962 -24.47 9.34 16.57
N PHE A 963 -24.02 8.49 15.66
CA PHE A 963 -23.56 7.14 15.98
C PHE A 963 -22.36 7.12 16.93
N GLN A 964 -21.43 8.06 16.82
CA GLN A 964 -20.27 8.17 17.72
C GLN A 964 -20.64 8.57 19.16
N PHE A 965 -21.79 9.22 19.37
CA PHE A 965 -22.28 9.57 20.71
C PHE A 965 -23.12 8.45 21.31
N GLY A 966 -23.95 7.80 20.49
CA GLY A 966 -24.83 6.73 20.92
C GLY A 966 -24.11 5.43 21.27
N SER A 967 -23.07 5.09 20.50
CA SER A 967 -22.15 3.97 20.79
C SER A 967 -21.17 4.26 21.94
N ARG A 968 -21.10 5.51 22.43
CA ARG A 968 -20.10 6.03 23.37
C ARG A 968 -18.66 6.11 22.86
N MET A 969 -18.41 5.97 21.55
CA MET A 969 -17.08 6.16 20.96
C MET A 969 -16.47 7.50 21.37
N ALA A 970 -17.20 8.62 21.21
CA ALA A 970 -16.70 9.95 21.55
C ALA A 970 -16.37 10.16 23.05
N LYS A 971 -17.00 9.39 23.96
CA LYS A 971 -16.77 9.48 25.42
C LYS A 971 -15.58 8.63 25.89
N THR A 972 -15.19 7.63 25.11
CA THR A 972 -14.21 6.61 25.51
C THR A 972 -12.79 7.18 25.62
N GLU A 973 -12.50 8.29 24.94
CA GLU A 973 -11.14 8.87 24.91
C GLU A 973 -10.98 10.21 25.62
N SER A 974 -11.93 10.60 26.48
CA SER A 974 -11.86 11.91 27.17
C SER A 974 -11.73 13.09 26.18
N LEU A 975 -12.22 12.91 24.94
CA LEU A 975 -12.34 13.96 23.93
C LEU A 975 -13.44 14.93 24.38
N HIS A 976 -13.13 15.78 25.36
CA HIS A 976 -14.11 16.61 26.08
C HIS A 976 -14.76 17.71 25.22
N LYS A 977 -14.44 17.81 23.93
CA LYS A 977 -15.03 18.78 23.00
C LYS A 977 -15.18 18.23 21.57
N VAL A 978 -15.80 17.05 21.38
CA VAL A 978 -16.25 16.65 20.03
C VAL A 978 -17.60 17.31 19.76
N THR A 979 -17.60 18.44 19.05
CA THR A 979 -18.81 18.97 18.42
C THR A 979 -19.11 18.16 17.16
N GLY A 980 -20.40 17.99 16.79
CA GLY A 980 -20.80 17.29 15.56
C GLY A 980 -20.49 18.03 14.26
N ALA A 981 -19.45 18.86 14.23
CA ALA A 981 -18.99 19.68 13.10
C ALA A 981 -17.45 19.58 13.00
N ASP A 982 -16.92 19.68 11.78
CA ASP A 982 -15.50 19.49 11.42
C ASP A 982 -14.56 20.61 11.90
N SER A 983 -14.54 20.93 13.19
CA SER A 983 -13.85 22.12 13.69
C SER A 983 -12.48 21.88 14.33
N VAL A 984 -11.98 20.64 14.44
CA VAL A 984 -10.70 20.38 15.14
C VAL A 984 -9.86 19.29 14.43
N PRO A 985 -8.65 19.61 13.94
CA PRO A 985 -7.65 18.62 13.55
C PRO A 985 -7.23 17.79 14.78
N LEU A 986 -6.96 16.49 14.59
CA LEU A 986 -6.46 15.64 15.68
C LEU A 986 -5.08 16.12 16.15
N ASP A 987 -4.96 16.50 17.42
CA ASP A 987 -3.65 16.64 18.07
C ASP A 987 -3.05 15.23 18.24
N VAL A 988 -1.81 15.06 17.78
CA VAL A 988 -1.11 13.77 17.76
C VAL A 988 -0.33 13.62 19.07
N ASP A 989 -0.84 12.78 19.97
CA ASP A 989 -0.06 12.17 21.06
C ASP A 989 0.53 10.81 20.62
#